data_AF-A0A0F9M8W7-F1
#
_entry.id   AF-A0A0F9M8W7-F1
#
_cell.length_a   1.000
_cell.length_b   1.000
_cell.length_c   1.000
_cell.angle_alpha   90.00
_cell.angle_beta   90.00
_cell.angle_gamma   90.00
#
_symmetry.space_group_name_H-M   'P 1'
#
loop_
_entity.id
_entity.type
_entity.pdbx_description
1 polymer ?
#
loop_
_entity_poly.entity_id
_entity_poly.type
_entity_poly.pdbx_seq_one_letter_code
_entity_poly.pdbx_strand_id
1 'polypeptide(L)'
;MTLNFSRNYRCIYCCIRAVKVVVQDEPLQAEVRSVLEGAGRPPSVAWHLQVPGQRAVELTASKLHVQVGPDMPDGPVTIIAQLFDKAGENMATLTREMTLAGKALTAWQTQASGFQARLDKLRPAVEKTKLATYLDKTADKIKRLGGMLKRRRLPQARSAVADIDHHLGALEKGASPVWGHHGMLYTSKIDGTRQPYTVSIPKGYDPGKKDRWPVLIWLHCYWGAGRWPANAVRAFTDPIEMACMKKGFIFVHPFGRGSNWYANDAETDFHDVWRAVNARWRIDPDRVYLAGFSMGGTGTGRLAAAHPHLFAAAAMFSGELSMDKLSNLRHLPVRLEAGGQEPVSAHMAKMARALEQMEGRKAETVYASDPNVGHTREFVDFEALLDWFAPHRRVADPSVVTYATDQLRHHRGYWVSIDRLVDYGELARVDARVVGDTLKVSARNVAEMTLTPPAKLLGEARTLKVTLNGKQVKAARTATGAIHLRIAGAPPPGVRKTKALAGPIRDAFTGPLMLVAASADAPNVEAAKIVSERWRHWHHGELPVRIQASTPAKDMAARNVILVGPWDGKGLMGKLAKAAPVKIGPDGITVSGKRTEGKDLGIIFIQPSPLNRSRYVVAVTGHSPKAVLAACKMFAQGKYGGDYTLTAGKASGVF
;
A
#
# COMPACT_ATOMS: atom_id res chain seq x y z
N MET A 1 11.79 -32.51 6.28
CA MET A 1 10.51 -32.40 7.02
C MET A 1 9.39 -32.86 6.12
N THR A 2 8.99 -34.12 6.25
CA THR A 2 7.74 -34.66 5.69
C THR A 2 6.59 -33.84 6.27
N LEU A 3 5.84 -33.15 5.40
CA LEU A 3 4.66 -32.37 5.79
C LEU A 3 3.64 -33.33 6.39
N ASN A 4 3.50 -33.30 7.72
CA ASN A 4 2.58 -34.14 8.46
C ASN A 4 1.16 -33.55 8.31
N PHE A 5 0.45 -33.99 7.26
CA PHE A 5 -0.87 -33.49 6.83
C PHE A 5 -2.01 -33.71 7.84
N SER A 6 -1.78 -34.47 8.92
CA SER A 6 -2.86 -34.96 9.81
C SER A 6 -3.24 -34.04 10.97
N ARG A 7 -2.43 -33.01 11.33
CA ARG A 7 -2.68 -32.23 12.56
C ARG A 7 -3.26 -30.83 12.38
N ASN A 8 -3.24 -30.25 11.17
CA ASN A 8 -3.64 -28.85 10.95
C ASN A 8 -4.93 -28.66 10.12
N TYR A 9 -5.53 -29.73 9.57
CA TYR A 9 -6.89 -29.70 9.01
C TYR A 9 -7.94 -29.64 10.13
N ARG A 10 -7.83 -28.66 11.03
CA ARG A 10 -8.92 -28.29 11.94
C ARG A 10 -10.01 -27.61 11.10
N CYS A 11 -10.84 -28.47 10.52
CA CYS A 11 -12.21 -28.28 10.06
C CYS A 11 -12.51 -26.83 9.62
N ILE A 12 -12.32 -26.56 8.33
CA ILE A 12 -12.81 -25.34 7.64
C ILE A 12 -14.27 -25.08 8.05
N TYR A 13 -15.06 -26.15 8.12
CA TYR A 13 -16.43 -26.17 8.63
C TYR A 13 -16.57 -25.64 10.07
N CYS A 14 -15.73 -26.05 11.03
CA CYS A 14 -15.78 -25.48 12.40
C CYS A 14 -15.47 -23.98 12.42
N CYS A 15 -14.62 -23.49 11.51
CA CYS A 15 -14.27 -22.08 11.42
C CYS A 15 -15.40 -21.23 10.81
N ILE A 16 -16.18 -21.79 9.89
CA ILE A 16 -17.32 -21.13 9.22
C ILE A 16 -18.59 -21.18 10.07
N ARG A 17 -18.83 -22.28 10.80
CA ARG A 17 -19.96 -22.43 11.73
C ARG A 17 -19.91 -21.42 12.88
N ALA A 18 -18.72 -20.92 13.24
CA ALA A 18 -18.53 -19.91 14.27
C ALA A 18 -18.88 -18.47 13.81
N VAL A 19 -19.19 -18.25 12.52
CA VAL A 19 -19.49 -16.93 11.96
C VAL A 19 -20.88 -16.48 12.40
N LYS A 20 -20.92 -15.48 13.29
CA LYS A 20 -22.14 -14.74 13.63
C LYS A 20 -22.14 -13.39 12.89
N VAL A 21 -23.23 -13.06 12.20
CA VAL A 21 -23.45 -11.70 11.70
C VAL A 21 -23.99 -10.86 12.84
N VAL A 22 -23.26 -9.80 13.17
CA VAL A 22 -23.68 -8.80 14.14
C VAL A 22 -23.89 -7.50 13.39
N VAL A 23 -25.15 -7.07 13.29
CA VAL A 23 -25.50 -5.76 12.74
C VAL A 23 -25.43 -4.73 13.85
N GLN A 24 -24.59 -3.70 13.66
CA GLN A 24 -24.54 -2.51 14.52
C GLN A 24 -25.03 -1.31 13.71
N ASP A 25 -26.05 -0.61 14.22
CA ASP A 25 -26.59 0.63 13.66
C ASP A 25 -26.38 1.77 14.66
N GLU A 26 -25.32 2.56 14.45
CA GLU A 26 -24.95 3.65 15.36
C GLU A 26 -26.00 4.77 15.42
N PRO A 27 -26.63 5.19 14.31
CA PRO A 27 -27.71 6.18 14.35
C PRO A 27 -28.94 5.73 15.17
N LEU A 28 -29.41 4.49 15.00
CA LEU A 28 -30.52 3.95 15.80
C LEU A 28 -30.16 3.86 17.28
N GLN A 29 -28.90 3.51 17.59
CA GLN A 29 -28.38 3.52 18.96
C GLN A 29 -28.28 4.93 19.55
N ALA A 30 -28.07 5.95 18.73
CA ALA A 30 -28.06 7.35 19.15
C ALA A 30 -29.48 7.88 19.37
N GLU A 31 -30.42 7.54 18.49
CA GLU A 31 -31.85 7.89 18.64
C GLU A 31 -32.45 7.25 19.89
N VAL A 32 -32.17 5.96 20.13
CA VAL A 32 -32.58 5.30 21.37
C VAL A 32 -31.98 5.98 22.59
N ARG A 33 -30.68 6.30 22.57
CA ARG A 33 -30.06 7.05 23.67
C ARG A 33 -30.70 8.41 23.90
N SER A 34 -31.01 9.15 22.85
CA SER A 34 -31.69 10.45 22.92
C SER A 34 -33.06 10.34 23.59
N VAL A 35 -33.87 9.33 23.22
CA VAL A 35 -35.19 9.10 23.85
C VAL A 35 -35.03 8.70 25.32
N LEU A 36 -34.07 7.83 25.64
CA LEU A 36 -33.78 7.42 27.02
C LEU A 36 -33.27 8.59 27.88
N GLU A 37 -32.45 9.48 27.31
CA GLU A 37 -31.90 10.67 27.97
C GLU A 37 -32.98 11.73 28.24
N GLY A 38 -33.92 11.93 27.32
CA GLY A 38 -35.07 12.83 27.49
C GLY A 38 -36.10 12.35 28.52
N ALA A 39 -36.13 11.06 28.83
CA ALA A 39 -37.08 10.42 29.74
C ALA A 39 -36.73 10.51 31.24
N GLY A 40 -35.50 10.93 31.60
CA GLY A 40 -35.10 11.20 32.98
C GLY A 40 -35.08 10.02 33.97
N ARG A 41 -35.27 8.77 33.53
CA ARG A 41 -35.26 7.53 34.37
C ARG A 41 -34.69 6.34 33.59
N PRO A 42 -34.23 5.24 34.24
CA PRO A 42 -33.74 4.04 33.55
C PRO A 42 -34.91 3.18 33.02
N PRO A 43 -35.16 3.14 31.70
CA PRO A 43 -36.25 2.39 31.07
C PRO A 43 -35.75 1.01 30.65
N SER A 44 -36.66 0.04 30.53
CA SER A 44 -36.36 -1.24 29.87
C SER A 44 -36.59 -1.10 28.37
N VAL A 45 -35.61 -1.53 27.56
CA VAL A 45 -35.73 -1.50 26.09
C VAL A 45 -35.98 -2.90 25.59
N ALA A 46 -37.11 -3.12 24.93
CA ALA A 46 -37.38 -4.36 24.20
C ALA A 46 -37.30 -4.08 22.70
N TRP A 47 -36.51 -4.88 22.00
CA TRP A 47 -36.34 -4.75 20.56
C TRP A 47 -37.15 -5.84 19.88
N HIS A 48 -37.93 -5.47 18.86
CA HIS A 48 -38.74 -6.39 18.08
C HIS A 48 -38.33 -6.32 16.61
N LEU A 49 -37.92 -7.46 16.06
CA LEU A 49 -37.65 -7.58 14.63
C LEU A 49 -38.96 -7.98 13.93
N GLN A 50 -39.51 -7.10 13.08
CA GLN A 50 -40.71 -7.45 12.32
C GLN A 50 -40.27 -8.14 11.01
N VAL A 51 -40.36 -9.48 11.01
CA VAL A 51 -40.19 -10.31 9.82
C VAL A 51 -41.58 -10.82 9.43
N PRO A 52 -42.01 -10.73 8.17
CA PRO A 52 -43.26 -11.35 7.74
C PRO A 52 -43.26 -12.86 8.09
N GLY A 53 -44.13 -13.27 9.02
CA GLY A 53 -44.36 -14.68 9.37
C GLY A 53 -43.58 -15.29 10.53
N GLN A 54 -42.82 -14.54 11.35
CA GLN A 54 -42.14 -15.09 12.55
C GLN A 54 -42.28 -14.21 13.80
N ARG A 55 -42.30 -14.85 14.99
CA ARG A 55 -42.41 -14.19 16.31
C ARG A 55 -41.08 -13.57 16.76
N ALA A 56 -41.15 -12.42 17.44
CA ALA A 56 -40.04 -11.55 17.83
C ALA A 56 -39.01 -12.23 18.77
N VAL A 57 -37.74 -11.85 18.64
CA VAL A 57 -36.64 -12.20 19.56
C VAL A 57 -36.32 -10.98 20.42
N GLU A 58 -36.44 -11.12 21.74
CA GLU A 58 -36.18 -10.07 22.73
C GLU A 58 -34.67 -9.84 22.92
N LEU A 59 -34.20 -8.59 22.91
CA LEU A 59 -32.78 -8.21 23.06
C LEU A 59 -32.62 -7.13 24.14
N THR A 60 -31.47 -7.02 24.79
CA THR A 60 -31.24 -6.09 25.93
C THR A 60 -30.28 -4.93 25.62
N ALA A 61 -30.43 -3.85 26.41
CA ALA A 61 -30.12 -2.45 26.09
C ALA A 61 -28.64 -2.00 26.02
N SER A 62 -27.64 -2.87 25.94
CA SER A 62 -26.24 -2.40 25.91
C SER A 62 -25.63 -2.28 24.51
N LYS A 63 -26.12 -3.07 23.53
CA LYS A 63 -25.67 -3.04 22.13
C LYS A 63 -26.75 -3.68 21.23
N LEU A 64 -27.14 -3.01 20.14
CA LEU A 64 -27.99 -3.65 19.13
C LEU A 64 -27.17 -4.79 18.48
N HIS A 65 -27.53 -6.02 18.80
CA HIS A 65 -26.96 -7.23 18.24
C HIS A 65 -28.09 -8.01 17.58
N VAL A 66 -28.32 -7.79 16.29
CA VAL A 66 -29.24 -8.63 15.54
C VAL A 66 -28.52 -9.92 15.21
N GLN A 67 -28.83 -10.99 15.93
CA GLN A 67 -28.38 -12.33 15.57
C GLN A 67 -29.27 -12.83 14.43
N VAL A 68 -28.70 -12.91 13.24
CA VAL A 68 -29.41 -13.42 12.07
C VAL A 68 -29.40 -14.95 12.14
N GLY A 69 -30.58 -15.56 12.33
CA GLY A 69 -30.78 -17.01 12.26
C GLY A 69 -30.76 -17.52 10.82
N PRO A 70 -30.57 -18.84 10.60
CA PRO A 70 -30.44 -19.44 9.27
C PRO A 70 -31.69 -19.26 8.38
N ASP A 71 -32.85 -18.98 8.96
CA ASP A 71 -34.13 -18.89 8.26
C ASP A 71 -34.58 -17.45 7.93
N MET A 72 -33.74 -16.45 8.25
CA MET A 72 -34.06 -15.03 8.02
C MET A 72 -34.05 -14.66 6.54
N PRO A 73 -35.05 -13.92 6.02
CA PRO A 73 -35.12 -13.54 4.61
C PRO A 73 -33.98 -12.61 4.16
N ASP A 74 -33.66 -12.67 2.87
CA ASP A 74 -32.81 -11.68 2.21
C ASP A 74 -33.67 -10.48 1.80
N GLY A 75 -33.12 -9.28 1.96
CA GLY A 75 -33.79 -8.04 1.53
C GLY A 75 -34.09 -7.10 2.70
N PRO A 76 -34.89 -6.05 2.44
CA PRO A 76 -35.27 -5.08 3.45
C PRO A 76 -36.10 -5.78 4.54
N VAL A 77 -35.69 -5.57 5.79
CA VAL A 77 -36.46 -5.90 6.98
C VAL A 77 -36.59 -4.64 7.81
N THR A 78 -37.65 -4.60 8.61
CA THR A 78 -37.92 -3.48 9.48
C THR A 78 -37.61 -3.88 10.91
N ILE A 79 -36.64 -3.20 11.52
CA ILE A 79 -36.43 -3.28 12.97
C ILE A 79 -37.35 -2.28 13.63
N ILE A 80 -38.07 -2.75 14.66
CA ILE A 80 -38.88 -1.92 15.52
C ILE A 80 -38.29 -1.96 16.93
N ALA A 81 -37.77 -0.84 17.40
CA ALA A 81 -37.38 -0.68 18.78
C ALA A 81 -38.58 -0.10 19.55
N GLN A 82 -39.04 -0.79 20.59
CA GLN A 82 -40.06 -0.26 21.49
C GLN A 82 -39.44 0.02 22.85
N LEU A 83 -39.60 1.26 23.30
CA LEU A 83 -39.05 1.75 24.55
C LEU A 83 -40.18 1.74 25.57
N PHE A 84 -40.01 1.05 26.69
CA PHE A 84 -41.04 0.96 27.73
C PHE A 84 -40.58 1.64 29.00
N ASP A 85 -41.49 2.31 29.67
CA ASP A 85 -41.25 2.84 31.01
C ASP A 85 -41.34 1.74 32.08
N LYS A 86 -41.18 2.09 33.36
CA LYS A 86 -41.26 1.12 34.47
C LYS A 86 -42.67 0.60 34.74
N ALA A 87 -43.72 1.27 34.26
CA ALA A 87 -45.10 0.83 34.34
C ALA A 87 -45.47 -0.11 33.17
N GLY A 88 -44.58 -0.26 32.19
CA GLY A 88 -44.80 -1.06 30.99
C GLY A 88 -45.48 -0.29 29.86
N GLU A 89 -45.58 1.04 29.95
CA GLU A 89 -46.13 1.88 28.89
C GLU A 89 -45.08 2.13 27.80
N ASN A 90 -45.49 2.02 26.54
CA ASN A 90 -44.62 2.27 25.39
C ASN A 90 -44.37 3.77 25.23
N MET A 91 -43.15 4.20 25.53
CA MET A 91 -42.67 5.57 25.45
C MET A 91 -42.36 6.00 24.02
N ALA A 92 -41.86 5.09 23.19
CA ALA A 92 -41.50 5.39 21.80
C ALA A 92 -41.33 4.10 20.98
N THR A 93 -41.81 4.15 19.75
CA THR A 93 -41.58 3.12 18.74
C THR A 93 -40.70 3.69 17.64
N LEU A 94 -39.48 3.18 17.50
CA LEU A 94 -38.52 3.58 16.47
C LEU A 94 -38.44 2.49 15.40
N THR A 95 -38.65 2.89 14.16
CA THR A 95 -38.69 1.98 13.03
C THR A 95 -37.50 2.25 12.12
N ARG A 96 -36.76 1.20 11.75
CA ARG A 96 -35.64 1.33 10.82
C ARG A 96 -35.63 0.22 9.80
N GLU A 97 -35.64 0.60 8.53
CA GLU A 97 -35.38 -0.33 7.46
C GLU A 97 -33.90 -0.68 7.41
N MET A 98 -33.62 -1.96 7.27
CA MET A 98 -32.29 -2.45 7.00
C MET A 98 -32.32 -3.63 6.06
N THR A 99 -31.33 -3.72 5.18
CA THR A 99 -31.20 -4.88 4.32
C THR A 99 -30.41 -5.98 5.03
N LEU A 100 -31.07 -7.10 5.32
CA LEU A 100 -30.40 -8.31 5.81
C LEU A 100 -30.01 -9.22 4.64
N ALA A 101 -29.01 -10.05 4.90
CA ALA A 101 -28.51 -11.07 3.97
C ALA A 101 -28.51 -12.44 4.66
N GLY A 102 -29.65 -12.79 5.28
CA GLY A 102 -29.81 -14.00 6.10
C GLY A 102 -29.73 -15.29 5.28
N LYS A 103 -30.57 -15.45 4.26
CA LYS A 103 -30.54 -16.62 3.36
C LYS A 103 -29.21 -16.67 2.59
N ALA A 104 -28.66 -15.53 2.19
CA ALA A 104 -27.34 -15.48 1.56
C ALA A 104 -26.20 -15.92 2.49
N LEU A 105 -26.32 -15.71 3.80
CA LEU A 105 -25.36 -16.22 4.80
C LEU A 105 -25.50 -17.73 4.98
N THR A 106 -26.73 -18.24 5.06
CA THR A 106 -27.01 -19.68 5.17
C THR A 106 -26.54 -20.42 3.93
N ALA A 107 -26.85 -19.91 2.73
CA ALA A 107 -26.36 -20.45 1.47
C ALA A 107 -24.83 -20.47 1.42
N TRP A 108 -24.18 -19.42 1.93
CA TRP A 108 -22.72 -19.34 2.04
C TRP A 108 -22.14 -20.34 3.04
N GLN A 109 -22.77 -20.54 4.20
CA GLN A 109 -22.37 -21.55 5.20
C GLN A 109 -22.56 -22.99 4.67
N THR A 110 -23.65 -23.23 3.94
CA THR A 110 -23.94 -24.52 3.30
C THR A 110 -22.99 -24.81 2.14
N GLN A 111 -22.69 -23.83 1.29
CA GLN A 111 -21.69 -23.98 0.23
C GLN A 111 -20.32 -24.35 0.81
N ALA A 112 -19.94 -23.69 1.90
CA ALA A 112 -18.64 -23.88 2.50
C ALA A 112 -18.53 -25.11 3.41
N SER A 113 -19.65 -25.69 3.89
CA SER A 113 -19.66 -26.98 4.59
C SER A 113 -19.32 -28.15 3.66
N GLY A 114 -19.60 -28.02 2.36
CA GLY A 114 -19.24 -29.00 1.33
C GLY A 114 -17.76 -29.03 0.97
N PHE A 115 -16.96 -28.03 1.35
CA PHE A 115 -15.56 -27.94 0.93
C PHE A 115 -14.67 -29.04 1.50
N GLN A 116 -14.89 -29.48 2.75
CA GLN A 116 -14.05 -30.51 3.35
C GLN A 116 -14.19 -31.84 2.61
N ALA A 117 -15.43 -32.25 2.30
CA ALA A 117 -15.69 -33.47 1.54
C ALA A 117 -15.10 -33.41 0.12
N ARG A 118 -15.20 -32.25 -0.55
CA ARG A 118 -14.59 -32.01 -1.87
C ARG A 118 -13.06 -32.06 -1.81
N LEU A 119 -12.45 -31.47 -0.77
CA LEU A 119 -11.01 -31.51 -0.53
C LEU A 119 -10.50 -32.93 -0.29
N ASP A 120 -11.19 -33.71 0.53
CA ASP A 120 -10.81 -35.10 0.81
C ASP A 120 -10.86 -35.96 -0.45
N LYS A 121 -11.85 -35.73 -1.31
CA LYS A 121 -11.98 -36.38 -2.64
C LYS A 121 -10.86 -35.96 -3.60
N LEU A 122 -10.46 -34.69 -3.58
CA LEU A 122 -9.48 -34.10 -4.50
C LEU A 122 -8.04 -34.11 -3.96
N ARG A 123 -7.81 -34.69 -2.77
CA ARG A 123 -6.53 -34.67 -2.05
C ARG A 123 -5.31 -34.99 -2.92
N PRO A 124 -5.30 -36.05 -3.76
CA PRO A 124 -4.16 -36.36 -4.63
C PRO A 124 -3.84 -35.26 -5.66
N ALA A 125 -4.86 -34.55 -6.16
CA ALA A 125 -4.70 -33.45 -7.12
C ALA A 125 -4.30 -32.13 -6.44
N VAL A 126 -4.77 -31.90 -5.21
CA VAL A 126 -4.40 -30.75 -4.37
C VAL A 126 -2.94 -30.82 -3.93
N GLU A 127 -2.44 -32.00 -3.58
CA GLU A 127 -1.05 -32.21 -3.14
C GLU A 127 -0.04 -31.97 -4.27
N LYS A 128 -0.38 -32.35 -5.51
CA LYS A 128 0.48 -32.13 -6.69
C LYS A 128 0.57 -30.66 -7.13
N THR A 129 -0.40 -29.81 -6.77
CA THR A 129 -0.55 -28.45 -7.33
C THR A 129 -0.03 -27.32 -6.44
N LYS A 130 0.58 -27.61 -5.27
CA LYS A 130 0.90 -26.63 -4.21
C LYS A 130 -0.32 -25.82 -3.71
N LEU A 131 -1.53 -26.20 -4.11
CA LEU A 131 -2.78 -25.55 -3.72
C LEU A 131 -3.06 -25.74 -2.21
N ALA A 132 -2.56 -26.83 -1.60
CA ALA A 132 -2.69 -27.09 -0.17
C ALA A 132 -2.26 -25.90 0.72
N THR A 133 -1.08 -25.31 0.45
CA THR A 133 -0.58 -24.16 1.23
C THR A 133 -1.41 -22.89 1.01
N TYR A 134 -2.02 -22.73 -0.16
CA TYR A 134 -2.93 -21.62 -0.44
C TYR A 134 -4.26 -21.81 0.31
N LEU A 135 -4.85 -23.00 0.23
CA LEU A 135 -6.07 -23.37 0.92
C LEU A 135 -5.93 -23.26 2.44
N ASP A 136 -4.81 -23.71 3.00
CA ASP A 136 -4.51 -23.57 4.44
C ASP A 136 -4.45 -22.11 4.87
N LYS A 137 -3.73 -21.27 4.13
CA LYS A 137 -3.64 -19.83 4.43
C LYS A 137 -4.99 -19.14 4.30
N THR A 138 -5.81 -19.55 3.34
CA THR A 138 -7.15 -19.00 3.12
C THR A 138 -8.13 -19.48 4.19
N ALA A 139 -8.05 -20.75 4.61
CA ALA A 139 -8.81 -21.31 5.73
C ALA A 139 -8.48 -20.61 7.06
N ASP A 140 -7.20 -20.41 7.37
CA ASP A 140 -6.74 -19.60 8.50
C ASP A 140 -7.23 -18.15 8.40
N LYS A 141 -7.32 -17.63 7.17
CA LYS A 141 -7.84 -16.29 6.94
C LYS A 141 -9.33 -16.21 7.22
N ILE A 142 -10.12 -17.20 6.81
CA ILE A 142 -11.56 -17.30 7.06
C ILE A 142 -11.79 -17.45 8.57
N LYS A 143 -11.02 -18.30 9.25
CA LYS A 143 -11.03 -18.45 10.71
C LYS A 143 -10.78 -17.14 11.46
N ARG A 144 -9.77 -16.36 11.02
CA ARG A 144 -9.48 -15.02 11.59
C ARG A 144 -10.56 -13.99 11.27
N LEU A 145 -11.32 -14.16 10.19
CA LEU A 145 -12.44 -13.28 9.83
C LEU A 145 -13.74 -13.66 10.57
N GLY A 146 -13.95 -14.94 10.87
CA GLY A 146 -15.18 -15.45 11.48
C GLY A 146 -15.37 -15.13 12.96
N GLY A 147 -14.33 -14.69 13.68
CA GLY A 147 -14.40 -14.40 15.11
C GLY A 147 -15.32 -13.25 15.54
N MET A 148 -15.78 -12.41 14.60
CA MET A 148 -16.83 -11.39 14.75
C MET A 148 -16.86 -10.59 13.43
N LEU A 149 -17.78 -10.93 12.53
CA LEU A 149 -17.85 -10.28 11.22
C LEU A 149 -18.54 -8.91 11.35
N LYS A 150 -17.73 -7.84 11.44
CA LYS A 150 -18.20 -6.47 11.18
C LYS A 150 -18.55 -6.34 9.68
N ARG A 151 -19.62 -5.61 9.34
CA ARG A 151 -20.12 -5.33 7.96
C ARG A 151 -19.01 -5.04 6.93
N ARG A 152 -17.93 -4.38 7.35
CA ARG A 152 -16.74 -4.03 6.54
C ARG A 152 -15.89 -5.20 6.04
N ARG A 153 -15.97 -6.39 6.67
CA ARG A 153 -15.10 -7.54 6.37
C ARG A 153 -15.79 -8.66 5.58
N LEU A 154 -17.10 -8.53 5.37
CA LEU A 154 -17.92 -9.51 4.66
C LEU A 154 -17.51 -9.71 3.18
N PRO A 155 -17.14 -8.66 2.41
CA PRO A 155 -16.70 -8.85 1.02
C PRO A 155 -15.41 -9.66 0.90
N GLN A 156 -14.46 -9.47 1.82
CA GLN A 156 -13.18 -10.19 1.83
C GLN A 156 -13.33 -11.67 2.18
N ALA A 157 -14.30 -12.00 3.05
CA ALA A 157 -14.64 -13.37 3.38
C ALA A 157 -15.38 -14.07 2.23
N ARG A 158 -16.32 -13.37 1.57
CA ARG A 158 -17.04 -13.87 0.40
C ARG A 158 -16.10 -14.15 -0.78
N SER A 159 -15.18 -13.23 -1.07
CA SER A 159 -14.15 -13.44 -2.11
C SER A 159 -13.33 -14.69 -1.84
N ALA A 160 -12.78 -14.84 -0.62
CA ALA A 160 -11.96 -15.99 -0.25
C ALA A 160 -12.69 -17.33 -0.39
N VAL A 161 -14.00 -17.38 -0.12
CA VAL A 161 -14.82 -18.58 -0.28
C VAL A 161 -15.15 -18.86 -1.75
N ALA A 162 -15.47 -17.83 -2.53
CA ALA A 162 -15.66 -17.96 -3.97
C ALA A 162 -14.39 -18.44 -4.68
N ASP A 163 -13.22 -17.96 -4.26
CA ASP A 163 -11.92 -18.40 -4.77
C ASP A 163 -11.67 -19.90 -4.46
N ILE A 164 -11.99 -20.35 -3.24
CA ILE A 164 -11.89 -21.78 -2.88
C ILE A 164 -12.85 -22.62 -3.72
N ASP A 165 -14.10 -22.19 -3.83
CA ASP A 165 -15.14 -22.89 -4.60
C ASP A 165 -14.76 -23.03 -6.08
N HIS A 166 -14.22 -21.96 -6.64
CA HIS A 166 -13.71 -21.92 -8.01
C HIS A 166 -12.56 -22.92 -8.21
N HIS A 167 -11.59 -22.97 -7.29
CA HIS A 167 -10.46 -23.90 -7.41
C HIS A 167 -10.86 -25.37 -7.20
N LEU A 168 -11.77 -25.64 -6.27
CA LEU A 168 -12.32 -26.99 -6.10
C LEU A 168 -13.14 -27.41 -7.32
N GLY A 169 -13.95 -26.51 -7.87
CA GLY A 169 -14.74 -26.76 -9.08
C GLY A 169 -13.87 -26.97 -10.32
N ALA A 170 -12.76 -26.25 -10.44
CA ALA A 170 -11.77 -26.47 -11.48
C ALA A 170 -11.14 -27.87 -11.34
N LEU A 171 -10.70 -28.25 -10.15
CA LEU A 171 -10.14 -29.58 -9.86
C LEU A 171 -11.13 -30.72 -10.15
N GLU A 172 -12.40 -30.55 -9.80
CA GLU A 172 -13.46 -31.54 -10.08
C GLU A 172 -13.69 -31.75 -11.58
N LYS A 173 -13.48 -30.70 -12.39
CA LYS A 173 -13.55 -30.75 -13.86
C LYS A 173 -12.23 -31.19 -14.50
N GLY A 174 -11.25 -31.62 -13.72
CA GLY A 174 -9.91 -31.99 -14.19
C GLY A 174 -9.05 -30.80 -14.65
N ALA A 175 -9.48 -29.57 -14.42
CA ALA A 175 -8.70 -28.36 -14.72
C ALA A 175 -7.73 -28.05 -13.57
N SER A 176 -6.54 -27.54 -13.91
CA SER A 176 -5.56 -27.18 -12.88
C SER A 176 -5.96 -25.86 -12.20
N PRO A 177 -6.13 -25.85 -10.86
CA PRO A 177 -6.43 -24.67 -10.06
C PRO A 177 -5.22 -23.74 -9.91
N VAL A 178 -4.08 -24.10 -10.53
CA VAL A 178 -2.89 -23.26 -10.61
C VAL A 178 -3.02 -22.24 -11.73
N TRP A 179 -3.85 -22.51 -12.75
CA TRP A 179 -4.06 -21.63 -13.91
C TRP A 179 -5.33 -20.79 -13.72
N GLY A 180 -5.40 -19.68 -14.44
CA GLY A 180 -6.57 -18.79 -14.41
C GLY A 180 -6.36 -17.58 -13.52
N HIS A 181 -7.45 -16.86 -13.26
CA HIS A 181 -7.47 -15.67 -12.43
C HIS A 181 -7.58 -16.00 -10.94
N HIS A 182 -6.83 -15.28 -10.11
CA HIS A 182 -6.86 -15.45 -8.66
C HIS A 182 -7.00 -14.10 -7.94
N GLY A 183 -8.06 -13.97 -7.14
CA GLY A 183 -8.18 -12.93 -6.13
C GLY A 183 -7.26 -13.23 -4.94
N MET A 184 -6.29 -12.35 -4.68
CA MET A 184 -5.31 -12.55 -3.62
C MET A 184 -5.36 -11.42 -2.61
N LEU A 185 -4.87 -11.72 -1.41
CA LEU A 185 -4.84 -10.78 -0.31
C LEU A 185 -3.56 -11.00 0.50
N TYR A 186 -2.87 -9.92 0.85
CA TYR A 186 -1.74 -9.94 1.78
C TYR A 186 -2.06 -9.12 3.03
N THR A 187 -1.29 -9.29 4.10
CA THR A 187 -1.44 -8.47 5.32
C THR A 187 -0.46 -7.32 5.26
N SER A 188 -0.96 -6.09 5.21
CA SER A 188 -0.14 -4.88 5.17
C SER A 188 0.67 -4.75 6.45
N LYS A 189 1.97 -4.54 6.30
CA LYS A 189 2.85 -4.23 7.44
C LYS A 189 2.59 -2.82 8.00
N ILE A 190 1.91 -1.96 7.26
CA ILE A 190 1.67 -0.55 7.64
C ILE A 190 0.62 -0.49 8.75
N ASP A 191 -0.56 -1.06 8.52
CA ASP A 191 -1.72 -0.92 9.40
C ASP A 191 -2.37 -2.26 9.77
N GLY A 192 -1.78 -3.38 9.34
CA GLY A 192 -2.29 -4.73 9.61
C GLY A 192 -3.55 -5.09 8.80
N THR A 193 -4.01 -4.23 7.90
CA THR A 193 -5.18 -4.51 7.05
C THR A 193 -4.87 -5.53 5.97
N ARG A 194 -5.93 -6.17 5.44
CA ARG A 194 -5.81 -7.07 4.30
C ARG A 194 -5.97 -6.28 3.01
N GLN A 195 -4.89 -6.20 2.24
CA GLN A 195 -4.85 -5.48 0.98
C GLN A 195 -4.95 -6.45 -0.19
N PRO A 196 -5.79 -6.16 -1.18
CA PRO A 196 -6.02 -7.06 -2.29
C PRO A 196 -5.03 -6.87 -3.45
N TYR A 197 -4.87 -7.91 -4.25
CA TYR A 197 -4.21 -7.88 -5.56
C TYR A 197 -4.69 -9.07 -6.37
N THR A 198 -4.59 -9.04 -7.70
CA THR A 198 -4.87 -10.22 -8.52
C THR A 198 -3.62 -10.76 -9.16
N VAL A 199 -3.68 -12.04 -9.49
CA VAL A 199 -2.67 -12.72 -10.29
C VAL A 199 -3.35 -13.69 -11.22
N SER A 200 -2.89 -13.75 -12.46
CA SER A 200 -3.37 -14.72 -13.43
C SER A 200 -2.22 -15.54 -13.97
N ILE A 201 -2.42 -16.84 -13.98
CA ILE A 201 -1.38 -17.81 -14.31
C ILE A 201 -1.71 -18.48 -15.64
N PRO A 202 -0.86 -18.36 -16.66
CA PRO A 202 -1.09 -18.90 -17.99
C PRO A 202 -1.21 -20.43 -17.97
N LYS A 203 -1.96 -20.98 -18.93
CA LYS A 203 -2.03 -22.44 -19.14
C LYS A 203 -0.62 -22.97 -19.40
N GLY A 204 -0.29 -24.11 -18.79
CA GLY A 204 1.02 -24.75 -18.93
C GLY A 204 2.04 -24.38 -17.84
N TYR A 205 1.73 -23.42 -16.96
CA TYR A 205 2.53 -23.21 -15.75
C TYR A 205 2.51 -24.47 -14.88
N ASP A 206 3.68 -25.02 -14.58
CA ASP A 206 3.82 -26.20 -13.74
C ASP A 206 4.74 -25.88 -12.55
N PRO A 207 4.21 -25.89 -11.31
CA PRO A 207 5.02 -25.60 -10.12
C PRO A 207 6.10 -26.65 -9.82
N GLY A 208 6.01 -27.84 -10.44
CA GLY A 208 6.98 -28.94 -10.37
C GLY A 208 8.12 -28.84 -11.39
N LYS A 209 7.92 -28.12 -12.51
CA LYS A 209 8.97 -27.88 -13.51
C LYS A 209 9.93 -26.79 -13.08
N LYS A 210 11.17 -26.84 -13.58
CA LYS A 210 12.24 -25.88 -13.28
C LYS A 210 12.06 -24.52 -13.97
N ASP A 211 11.15 -24.45 -14.94
CA ASP A 211 10.94 -23.25 -15.76
C ASP A 211 10.53 -22.04 -14.92
N ARG A 212 11.11 -20.90 -15.28
CA ARG A 212 10.74 -19.59 -14.75
C ARG A 212 9.94 -18.85 -15.81
N TRP A 213 8.94 -18.11 -15.37
CA TRP A 213 7.96 -17.48 -16.26
C TRP A 213 8.13 -15.96 -16.30
N PRO A 214 7.93 -15.32 -17.46
CA PRO A 214 7.84 -13.87 -17.54
C PRO A 214 6.61 -13.38 -16.77
N VAL A 215 6.70 -12.17 -16.22
CA VAL A 215 5.59 -11.54 -15.50
C VAL A 215 5.36 -10.13 -16.01
N LEU A 216 4.10 -9.79 -16.29
CA LEU A 216 3.66 -8.41 -16.47
C LEU A 216 2.95 -7.93 -15.20
N ILE A 217 3.45 -6.85 -14.62
CA ILE A 217 2.76 -6.13 -13.55
C ILE A 217 2.04 -4.94 -14.18
N TRP A 218 0.71 -4.96 -14.14
CA TRP A 218 -0.15 -3.92 -14.69
C TRP A 218 -0.69 -3.00 -13.60
N LEU A 219 -0.54 -1.70 -13.78
CA LEU A 219 -0.96 -0.67 -12.85
C LEU A 219 -2.24 0.00 -13.36
N HIS A 220 -3.33 -0.08 -12.58
CA HIS A 220 -4.61 0.55 -12.93
C HIS A 220 -4.54 2.08 -12.99
N CYS A 221 -5.47 2.65 -13.77
CA CYS A 221 -5.76 4.09 -13.80
C CYS A 221 -6.52 4.56 -12.55
N TYR A 222 -6.72 5.88 -12.43
CA TYR A 222 -7.32 6.51 -11.24
C TYR A 222 -8.69 5.92 -10.87
N TRP A 223 -9.55 5.62 -11.85
CA TRP A 223 -10.87 5.04 -11.62
C TRP A 223 -10.88 3.51 -11.57
N GLY A 224 -9.76 2.85 -11.87
CA GLY A 224 -9.65 1.40 -11.83
C GLY A 224 -9.69 0.82 -10.41
N ALA A 225 -9.26 1.59 -9.41
CA ALA A 225 -9.34 1.20 -8.00
C ALA A 225 -10.79 1.00 -7.52
N GLY A 226 -11.70 1.90 -7.90
CA GLY A 226 -13.11 1.83 -7.49
C GLY A 226 -13.85 0.61 -8.03
N ARG A 227 -13.27 -0.07 -9.03
CA ARG A 227 -13.81 -1.30 -9.60
C ARG A 227 -13.35 -2.55 -8.85
N TRP A 228 -12.51 -2.45 -7.82
CA TRP A 228 -12.27 -3.55 -6.86
C TRP A 228 -13.41 -3.64 -5.85
N PRO A 229 -14.13 -4.77 -5.65
CA PRO A 229 -13.82 -6.18 -5.98
C PRO A 229 -14.38 -6.70 -7.32
N ALA A 230 -15.17 -5.91 -8.05
CA ALA A 230 -15.77 -6.34 -9.32
C ALA A 230 -14.70 -6.75 -10.36
N ASN A 231 -13.54 -6.10 -10.38
CA ASN A 231 -12.40 -6.45 -11.21
C ASN A 231 -11.75 -7.77 -10.78
N ALA A 232 -11.70 -8.12 -9.49
CA ALA A 232 -11.22 -9.44 -9.07
C ALA A 232 -12.11 -10.59 -9.57
N VAL A 233 -13.37 -10.28 -9.92
CA VAL A 233 -14.31 -11.23 -10.53
C VAL A 233 -14.30 -11.13 -12.06
N ARG A 234 -13.99 -9.95 -12.61
CA ARG A 234 -14.06 -9.63 -14.05
C ARG A 234 -12.71 -9.64 -14.77
N ALA A 235 -11.58 -9.86 -14.12
CA ALA A 235 -10.30 -9.61 -14.77
C ALA A 235 -10.00 -10.59 -15.94
N PHE A 236 -10.63 -11.76 -15.96
CA PHE A 236 -10.63 -12.65 -17.14
C PHE A 236 -11.40 -12.08 -18.36
N THR A 237 -11.92 -10.85 -18.25
CA THR A 237 -12.50 -10.07 -19.36
C THR A 237 -11.67 -8.82 -19.69
N ASP A 238 -10.60 -8.54 -18.94
CA ASP A 238 -9.69 -7.45 -19.30
C ASP A 238 -8.80 -7.91 -20.47
N PRO A 239 -8.82 -7.22 -21.63
CA PRO A 239 -8.08 -7.65 -22.80
C PRO A 239 -6.59 -7.88 -22.56
N ILE A 240 -5.96 -7.12 -21.67
CA ILE A 240 -4.53 -7.31 -21.36
C ILE A 240 -4.25 -8.59 -20.58
N GLU A 241 -5.11 -8.96 -19.65
CA GLU A 241 -4.98 -10.22 -18.92
C GLU A 241 -5.16 -11.40 -19.88
N MET A 242 -6.16 -11.32 -20.76
CA MET A 242 -6.40 -12.34 -21.77
C MET A 242 -5.21 -12.49 -22.72
N ALA A 243 -4.61 -11.37 -23.16
CA ALA A 243 -3.40 -11.38 -23.96
C ALA A 243 -2.24 -12.04 -23.21
N CYS A 244 -2.04 -11.72 -21.91
CA CYS A 244 -1.01 -12.37 -21.08
C CYS A 244 -1.21 -13.88 -20.99
N MET A 245 -2.46 -14.31 -20.75
CA MET A 245 -2.82 -15.72 -20.65
C MET A 245 -2.59 -16.47 -21.96
N LYS A 246 -2.83 -15.81 -23.10
CA LYS A 246 -2.58 -16.34 -24.45
C LYS A 246 -1.09 -16.43 -24.77
N LYS A 247 -0.31 -15.39 -24.44
CA LYS A 247 1.12 -15.27 -24.76
C LYS A 247 2.05 -15.91 -23.72
N GLY A 248 1.51 -16.45 -22.62
CA GLY A 248 2.30 -17.17 -21.61
C GLY A 248 2.99 -16.27 -20.58
N PHE A 249 2.37 -15.15 -20.21
CA PHE A 249 2.85 -14.24 -19.16
C PHE A 249 2.04 -14.45 -17.88
N ILE A 250 2.72 -14.51 -16.73
CA ILE A 250 2.04 -14.31 -15.46
C ILE A 250 1.59 -12.85 -15.42
N PHE A 251 0.31 -12.61 -15.16
CA PHE A 251 -0.24 -11.26 -15.03
C PHE A 251 -0.44 -10.93 -13.56
N VAL A 252 0.00 -9.75 -13.11
CA VAL A 252 -0.18 -9.29 -11.73
C VAL A 252 -0.80 -7.91 -11.74
N HIS A 253 -1.86 -7.72 -10.96
CA HIS A 253 -2.54 -6.43 -10.84
C HIS A 253 -2.61 -6.00 -9.37
N PRO A 254 -1.69 -5.13 -8.91
CA PRO A 254 -1.74 -4.57 -7.57
C PRO A 254 -2.95 -3.66 -7.39
N PHE A 255 -3.51 -3.60 -6.18
CA PHE A 255 -4.51 -2.59 -5.83
C PHE A 255 -3.87 -1.21 -5.55
N GLY A 256 -2.59 -1.16 -5.20
CA GLY A 256 -1.88 0.10 -4.98
C GLY A 256 -2.48 0.95 -3.87
N ARG A 257 -3.20 0.32 -2.92
CA ARG A 257 -4.01 0.99 -1.90
C ARG A 257 -4.98 2.02 -2.51
N GLY A 258 -5.58 1.72 -3.65
CA GLY A 258 -6.51 2.61 -4.33
C GLY A 258 -5.82 3.65 -5.22
N SER A 259 -6.44 4.83 -5.37
CA SER A 259 -6.00 5.85 -6.32
C SER A 259 -4.88 6.76 -5.77
N ASN A 260 -3.85 6.14 -5.20
CA ASN A 260 -2.74 6.81 -4.49
C ASN A 260 -1.47 6.94 -5.32
N TRP A 261 -1.59 6.91 -6.65
CA TRP A 261 -0.50 7.19 -7.60
C TRP A 261 0.75 6.30 -7.44
N TYR A 262 0.65 5.14 -6.80
CA TYR A 262 1.79 4.25 -6.55
C TYR A 262 2.98 4.94 -5.86
N ALA A 263 2.70 5.90 -4.96
CA ALA A 263 3.69 6.58 -4.15
C ALA A 263 3.59 6.17 -2.68
N ASN A 264 4.71 6.18 -1.95
CA ASN A 264 4.78 5.98 -0.50
C ASN A 264 4.16 4.64 -0.03
N ASP A 265 2.99 4.66 0.60
CA ASP A 265 2.29 3.47 1.05
C ASP A 265 1.78 2.62 -0.13
N ALA A 266 1.39 3.24 -1.23
CA ALA A 266 1.03 2.54 -2.47
C ALA A 266 2.24 1.92 -3.17
N GLU A 267 3.42 2.55 -3.09
CA GLU A 267 4.68 1.91 -3.51
C GLU A 267 5.03 0.74 -2.58
N THR A 268 4.77 0.88 -1.28
CA THR A 268 4.97 -0.21 -0.31
C THR A 268 4.06 -1.40 -0.61
N ASP A 269 2.81 -1.13 -1.02
CA ASP A 269 1.86 -2.13 -1.50
C ASP A 269 2.40 -2.87 -2.73
N PHE A 270 2.92 -2.15 -3.73
CA PHE A 270 3.60 -2.76 -4.87
C PHE A 270 4.71 -3.73 -4.42
N HIS A 271 5.60 -3.32 -3.50
CA HIS A 271 6.67 -4.18 -3.00
C HIS A 271 6.18 -5.35 -2.14
N ASP A 272 5.07 -5.19 -1.40
CA ASP A 272 4.42 -6.27 -0.66
C ASP A 272 3.79 -7.30 -1.61
N VAL A 273 3.10 -6.84 -2.66
CA VAL A 273 2.55 -7.69 -3.72
C VAL A 273 3.66 -8.43 -4.45
N TRP A 274 4.73 -7.74 -4.85
CA TRP A 274 5.89 -8.36 -5.49
C TRP A 274 6.48 -9.49 -4.64
N ARG A 275 6.71 -9.25 -3.33
CA ARG A 275 7.16 -10.29 -2.40
C ARG A 275 6.16 -11.44 -2.29
N ALA A 276 4.88 -11.13 -2.22
CA ALA A 276 3.81 -12.12 -2.11
C ALA A 276 3.70 -13.01 -3.36
N VAL A 277 3.95 -12.45 -4.55
CA VAL A 277 3.95 -13.18 -5.83
C VAL A 277 5.23 -14.00 -5.97
N ASN A 278 6.40 -13.41 -5.77
CA ASN A 278 7.68 -14.10 -5.90
C ASN A 278 7.88 -15.25 -4.89
N ALA A 279 7.17 -15.20 -3.74
CA ALA A 279 7.16 -16.29 -2.78
C ALA A 279 6.27 -17.49 -3.19
N ARG A 280 5.40 -17.33 -4.18
CA ARG A 280 4.40 -18.33 -4.58
C ARG A 280 4.62 -18.89 -5.99
N TRP A 281 5.02 -18.04 -6.92
CA TRP A 281 5.19 -18.41 -8.33
C TRP A 281 6.64 -18.29 -8.78
N ARG A 282 7.06 -19.17 -9.69
CA ARG A 282 8.42 -19.20 -10.24
C ARG A 282 8.58 -18.14 -11.32
N ILE A 283 8.88 -16.93 -10.90
CA ILE A 283 9.12 -15.81 -11.80
C ILE A 283 10.57 -15.81 -12.29
N ASP A 284 10.76 -15.46 -13.55
CA ASP A 284 12.06 -15.13 -14.11
C ASP A 284 12.45 -13.70 -13.69
N PRO A 285 13.45 -13.51 -12.82
CA PRO A 285 13.81 -12.19 -12.33
C PRO A 285 14.39 -11.28 -13.42
N ASP A 286 14.73 -11.85 -14.58
CA ASP A 286 15.21 -11.08 -15.73
C ASP A 286 14.13 -10.81 -16.78
N ARG A 287 12.88 -11.24 -16.53
CA ARG A 287 11.70 -10.99 -17.39
C ARG A 287 10.52 -10.47 -16.56
N VAL A 288 10.77 -9.39 -15.82
CA VAL A 288 9.77 -8.64 -15.06
C VAL A 288 9.43 -7.37 -15.82
N TYR A 289 8.21 -7.27 -16.31
CA TYR A 289 7.72 -6.14 -17.10
C TYR A 289 6.76 -5.30 -16.28
N LEU A 290 6.79 -3.98 -16.48
CA LEU A 290 5.93 -3.04 -15.78
C LEU A 290 5.15 -2.20 -16.78
N ALA A 291 3.84 -2.12 -16.65
CA ALA A 291 3.03 -1.26 -17.50
C ALA A 291 1.81 -0.69 -16.78
N GLY A 292 1.23 0.38 -17.31
CA GLY A 292 0.00 0.94 -16.76
C GLY A 292 -0.51 2.15 -17.51
N PHE A 293 -1.75 2.52 -17.23
CA PHE A 293 -2.47 3.59 -17.92
C PHE A 293 -2.81 4.78 -16.99
N SER A 294 -2.64 6.02 -17.45
CA SER A 294 -3.00 7.25 -16.74
C SER A 294 -2.24 7.39 -15.40
N MET A 295 -2.94 7.37 -14.27
CA MET A 295 -2.32 7.23 -12.94
C MET A 295 -1.35 6.03 -12.88
N GLY A 296 -1.70 4.92 -13.51
CA GLY A 296 -0.86 3.73 -13.62
C GLY A 296 0.34 3.94 -14.54
N GLY A 297 0.22 4.72 -15.62
CA GLY A 297 1.35 5.08 -16.48
C GLY A 297 2.36 5.97 -15.76
N THR A 298 1.86 6.92 -14.96
CA THR A 298 2.68 7.74 -14.05
C THR A 298 3.34 6.87 -12.97
N GLY A 299 2.60 5.90 -12.42
CA GLY A 299 3.13 4.90 -11.50
C GLY A 299 4.25 4.05 -12.12
N THR A 300 4.10 3.64 -13.38
CA THR A 300 5.10 2.88 -14.14
C THR A 300 6.40 3.66 -14.26
N GLY A 301 6.33 4.91 -14.74
CA GLY A 301 7.50 5.77 -14.85
C GLY A 301 8.18 6.00 -13.50
N ARG A 302 7.40 6.28 -12.45
CA ARG A 302 7.90 6.49 -11.09
C ARG A 302 8.63 5.26 -10.53
N LEU A 303 8.01 4.09 -10.58
CA LEU A 303 8.59 2.85 -10.04
C LEU A 303 9.79 2.39 -10.86
N ALA A 304 9.72 2.49 -12.19
CA ALA A 304 10.83 2.16 -13.08
C ALA A 304 12.04 3.07 -12.85
N ALA A 305 11.84 4.38 -12.68
CA ALA A 305 12.93 5.31 -12.42
C ALA A 305 13.49 5.18 -11.00
N ALA A 306 12.66 4.85 -10.01
CA ALA A 306 13.10 4.63 -8.63
C ALA A 306 13.88 3.31 -8.47
N HIS A 307 13.45 2.26 -9.19
CA HIS A 307 13.99 0.89 -9.10
C HIS A 307 14.35 0.30 -10.48
N PRO A 308 15.22 0.96 -11.27
CA PRO A 308 15.48 0.58 -12.67
C PRO A 308 16.13 -0.80 -12.82
N HIS A 309 16.72 -1.29 -11.73
CA HIS A 309 17.38 -2.58 -11.65
C HIS A 309 16.43 -3.77 -11.45
N LEU A 310 15.12 -3.55 -11.35
CA LEU A 310 14.10 -4.59 -11.16
C LEU A 310 13.45 -5.06 -12.47
N PHE A 311 13.44 -4.23 -13.51
CA PHE A 311 12.59 -4.43 -14.68
C PHE A 311 13.38 -4.78 -15.93
N ALA A 312 12.78 -5.61 -16.79
CA ALA A 312 13.30 -5.97 -18.10
C ALA A 312 12.92 -4.94 -19.17
N ALA A 313 11.72 -4.36 -19.07
CA ALA A 313 11.22 -3.26 -19.88
C ALA A 313 9.99 -2.62 -19.19
N ALA A 314 9.64 -1.39 -19.58
CA ALA A 314 8.47 -0.70 -19.04
C ALA A 314 7.63 0.02 -20.13
N ALA A 315 6.30 -0.06 -20.03
CA ALA A 315 5.39 0.63 -20.95
C ALA A 315 4.47 1.62 -20.21
N MET A 316 4.62 2.91 -20.53
CA MET A 316 3.88 4.01 -19.92
C MET A 316 2.79 4.49 -20.88
N PHE A 317 1.52 4.32 -20.50
CA PHE A 317 0.38 4.79 -21.27
C PHE A 317 -0.25 6.01 -20.59
N SER A 318 -0.34 7.14 -21.30
CA SER A 318 -0.90 8.42 -20.84
C SER A 318 -0.44 8.86 -19.43
N GLY A 319 0.83 8.64 -19.09
CA GLY A 319 1.42 8.98 -17.80
C GLY A 319 2.69 9.84 -17.88
N GLU A 320 3.08 10.39 -16.74
CA GLU A 320 4.18 11.35 -16.64
C GLU A 320 5.36 10.81 -15.82
N LEU A 321 6.56 11.26 -16.19
CA LEU A 321 7.78 11.16 -15.38
C LEU A 321 8.56 12.47 -15.48
N SER A 322 9.08 12.97 -14.35
CA SER A 322 9.93 14.16 -14.37
C SER A 322 11.19 13.92 -15.21
N MET A 323 11.56 14.90 -16.04
CA MET A 323 12.77 14.84 -16.89
C MET A 323 14.05 14.62 -16.07
N ASP A 324 14.08 15.10 -14.82
CA ASP A 324 15.21 14.95 -13.91
C ASP A 324 15.54 13.49 -13.58
N LYS A 325 14.51 12.63 -13.56
CA LYS A 325 14.63 11.19 -13.22
C LYS A 325 14.71 10.31 -14.46
N LEU A 326 14.60 10.88 -15.67
CA LEU A 326 14.62 10.15 -16.94
C LEU A 326 15.93 9.38 -17.14
N SER A 327 17.05 9.93 -16.67
CA SER A 327 18.37 9.30 -16.76
C SER A 327 18.48 7.95 -16.04
N ASN A 328 17.62 7.68 -15.06
CA ASN A 328 17.57 6.40 -14.36
C ASN A 328 17.09 5.26 -15.28
N LEU A 329 16.40 5.59 -16.38
CA LEU A 329 15.90 4.61 -17.33
C LEU A 329 16.95 4.18 -18.36
N ARG A 330 18.21 4.65 -18.27
CA ARG A 330 19.29 4.45 -19.27
C ARG A 330 19.41 3.03 -19.84
N HIS A 331 19.20 2.00 -19.02
CA HIS A 331 19.33 0.59 -19.43
C HIS A 331 18.01 -0.14 -19.58
N LEU A 332 16.89 0.55 -19.38
CA LEU A 332 15.56 -0.02 -19.43
C LEU A 332 14.91 0.32 -20.78
N PRO A 333 14.57 -0.67 -21.62
CA PRO A 333 13.70 -0.46 -22.78
C PRO A 333 12.38 0.16 -22.34
N VAL A 334 11.95 1.22 -23.02
CA VAL A 334 10.69 1.89 -22.69
C VAL A 334 9.78 2.08 -23.89
N ARG A 335 8.48 1.96 -23.65
CA ARG A 335 7.43 2.27 -24.61
C ARG A 335 6.54 3.35 -24.02
N LEU A 336 6.35 4.45 -24.74
CA LEU A 336 5.64 5.65 -24.32
C LEU A 336 4.50 5.88 -25.29
N GLU A 337 3.26 5.81 -24.83
CA GLU A 337 2.11 6.03 -25.71
C GLU A 337 1.01 6.86 -25.03
N ALA A 338 0.39 7.75 -25.79
CA ALA A 338 -0.74 8.57 -25.34
C ALA A 338 -1.63 8.94 -26.52
N GLY A 339 -2.88 9.31 -26.24
CA GLY A 339 -3.70 10.02 -27.22
C GLY A 339 -3.08 11.37 -27.56
N GLY A 340 -3.02 11.73 -28.84
CA GLY A 340 -2.40 12.97 -29.32
C GLY A 340 -3.17 14.24 -28.95
N GLN A 341 -4.44 14.11 -28.54
CA GLN A 341 -5.22 15.22 -27.97
C GLN A 341 -4.90 15.47 -26.50
N GLU A 342 -4.11 14.61 -25.85
CA GLU A 342 -3.78 14.74 -24.45
C GLU A 342 -2.57 15.67 -24.22
N PRO A 343 -2.62 16.57 -23.23
CA PRO A 343 -1.46 17.40 -22.86
C PRO A 343 -0.20 16.58 -22.53
N VAL A 344 -0.38 15.37 -21.98
CA VAL A 344 0.73 14.47 -21.62
C VAL A 344 1.50 13.95 -22.84
N SER A 345 0.88 13.93 -24.03
CA SER A 345 1.52 13.43 -25.26
C SER A 345 2.77 14.25 -25.63
N ALA A 346 2.69 15.58 -25.53
CA ALA A 346 3.84 16.46 -25.79
C ALA A 346 5.00 16.20 -24.80
N HIS A 347 4.68 15.93 -23.53
CA HIS A 347 5.68 15.56 -22.52
C HIS A 347 6.30 14.19 -22.81
N MET A 348 5.51 13.20 -23.23
CA MET A 348 6.02 11.89 -23.67
C MET A 348 6.94 11.99 -24.88
N ALA A 349 6.58 12.78 -25.89
CA ALA A 349 7.44 13.03 -27.04
C ALA A 349 8.79 13.64 -26.61
N LYS A 350 8.78 14.55 -25.64
CA LYS A 350 10.00 15.12 -25.05
C LYS A 350 10.83 14.06 -24.32
N MET A 351 10.20 13.18 -23.55
CA MET A 351 10.88 12.06 -22.88
C MET A 351 11.51 11.10 -23.90
N ALA A 352 10.78 10.72 -24.95
CA ALA A 352 11.25 9.81 -25.99
C ALA A 352 12.51 10.36 -26.68
N ARG A 353 12.45 11.61 -27.17
CA ARG A 353 13.60 12.29 -27.80
C ARG A 353 14.81 12.36 -26.86
N ALA A 354 14.59 12.71 -25.59
CA ALA A 354 15.68 12.81 -24.62
C ALA A 354 16.31 11.45 -24.28
N LEU A 355 15.54 10.35 -24.33
CA LEU A 355 16.08 9.00 -24.19
C LEU A 355 16.88 8.59 -25.42
N GLU A 356 16.34 8.79 -26.62
CA GLU A 356 17.01 8.48 -27.90
C GLU A 356 18.33 9.24 -28.06
N GLN A 357 18.37 10.50 -27.63
CA GLN A 357 19.56 11.36 -27.66
C GLN A 357 20.53 11.11 -26.49
N MET A 358 20.22 10.19 -25.57
CA MET A 358 21.05 9.93 -24.41
C MET A 358 22.34 9.21 -24.81
N GLU A 359 23.47 9.87 -24.63
CA GLU A 359 24.78 9.35 -24.99
C GLU A 359 25.03 7.93 -24.43
N GLY A 360 25.41 7.00 -25.31
CA GLY A 360 25.75 5.62 -24.94
C GLY A 360 24.58 4.77 -24.42
N ARG A 361 23.33 5.23 -24.53
CA ARG A 361 22.15 4.39 -24.32
C ARG A 361 22.04 3.36 -25.45
N LYS A 362 21.80 2.10 -25.08
CA LYS A 362 21.50 1.00 -26.02
C LYS A 362 20.07 0.47 -25.90
N ALA A 363 19.38 0.88 -24.84
CA ALA A 363 18.01 0.43 -24.59
C ALA A 363 17.05 1.09 -25.56
N GLU A 364 16.14 0.28 -26.09
CA GLU A 364 15.10 0.70 -27.03
C GLU A 364 14.18 1.76 -26.43
N THR A 365 13.69 2.65 -27.28
CA THR A 365 12.64 3.62 -26.96
C THR A 365 11.61 3.52 -28.07
N VAL A 366 10.36 3.26 -27.71
CA VAL A 366 9.21 3.31 -28.63
C VAL A 366 8.32 4.45 -28.19
N TYR A 367 7.93 5.31 -29.14
CA TYR A 367 6.96 6.37 -28.91
C TYR A 367 5.86 6.30 -29.96
N ALA A 368 4.61 6.32 -29.52
CA ALA A 368 3.45 6.40 -30.39
C ALA A 368 2.43 7.39 -29.84
N SER A 369 1.81 8.15 -30.73
CA SER A 369 0.71 9.06 -30.38
C SER A 369 -0.22 9.21 -31.58
N ASP A 370 -1.51 8.97 -31.37
CA ASP A 370 -2.53 9.15 -32.42
C ASP A 370 -3.20 10.52 -32.24
N PRO A 371 -3.06 11.47 -33.20
CA PRO A 371 -3.63 12.81 -33.09
C PRO A 371 -5.16 12.84 -32.96
N ASN A 372 -5.86 11.75 -33.30
CA ASN A 372 -7.32 11.66 -33.24
C ASN A 372 -7.86 11.05 -31.94
N VAL A 373 -6.97 10.56 -31.07
CA VAL A 373 -7.34 9.83 -29.86
C VAL A 373 -7.17 10.71 -28.62
N GLY A 374 -8.19 10.69 -27.75
CA GLY A 374 -8.17 11.33 -26.43
C GLY A 374 -7.67 10.41 -25.31
N HIS A 375 -8.02 10.71 -24.06
CA HIS A 375 -7.59 9.94 -22.88
C HIS A 375 -8.33 8.59 -22.75
N THR A 376 -7.93 7.60 -23.56
CA THR A 376 -8.47 6.23 -23.52
C THR A 376 -7.34 5.21 -23.60
N ARG A 377 -7.58 3.97 -23.17
CA ARG A 377 -6.60 2.86 -23.31
C ARG A 377 -6.89 1.98 -24.54
N GLU A 378 -7.94 2.29 -25.29
CA GLU A 378 -8.43 1.46 -26.41
C GLU A 378 -7.46 1.43 -27.60
N PHE A 379 -6.55 2.41 -27.68
CA PHE A 379 -5.50 2.45 -28.68
C PHE A 379 -4.40 1.40 -28.45
N VAL A 380 -4.36 0.76 -27.27
CA VAL A 380 -3.27 -0.16 -26.91
C VAL A 380 -3.56 -1.55 -27.48
N ASP A 381 -2.74 -1.99 -28.44
CA ASP A 381 -2.68 -3.39 -28.84
C ASP A 381 -1.88 -4.19 -27.80
N PHE A 382 -2.61 -4.90 -26.93
CA PHE A 382 -2.01 -5.68 -25.84
C PHE A 382 -1.24 -6.92 -26.31
N GLU A 383 -1.58 -7.52 -27.45
CA GLU A 383 -0.82 -8.66 -27.98
C GLU A 383 0.52 -8.17 -28.56
N ALA A 384 0.49 -7.09 -29.35
CA ALA A 384 1.70 -6.47 -29.87
C ALA A 384 2.60 -5.91 -28.75
N LEU A 385 2.00 -5.40 -27.66
CA LEU A 385 2.74 -4.99 -26.47
C LEU A 385 3.50 -6.17 -25.83
N LEU A 386 2.86 -7.33 -25.72
CA LEU A 386 3.49 -8.52 -25.14
C LEU A 386 4.58 -9.11 -26.06
N ASP A 387 4.36 -9.06 -27.38
CA ASP A 387 5.38 -9.44 -28.36
C ASP A 387 6.59 -8.51 -28.29
N TRP A 388 6.36 -7.22 -28.04
CA TRP A 388 7.44 -6.26 -27.78
C TRP A 388 8.19 -6.56 -26.47
N PHE A 389 7.49 -6.92 -25.39
CA PHE A 389 8.13 -7.27 -24.11
C PHE A 389 8.97 -8.56 -24.17
N ALA A 390 8.47 -9.59 -24.87
CA ALA A 390 9.02 -10.94 -24.86
C ALA A 390 10.55 -11.05 -25.09
N PRO A 391 11.17 -10.33 -26.05
CA PRO A 391 12.61 -10.41 -26.28
C PRO A 391 13.47 -9.69 -25.23
N HIS A 392 12.93 -8.72 -24.48
CA HIS A 392 13.75 -7.95 -23.53
C HIS A 392 14.09 -8.76 -22.29
N ARG A 393 15.33 -8.61 -21.82
CA ARG A 393 15.79 -9.11 -20.53
C ARG A 393 16.43 -7.99 -19.73
N ARG A 394 16.27 -8.06 -18.41
CA ARG A 394 16.84 -7.11 -17.45
C ARG A 394 18.36 -7.03 -17.56
N VAL A 395 18.88 -5.81 -17.68
CA VAL A 395 20.32 -5.56 -17.60
C VAL A 395 20.75 -5.53 -16.13
N ALA A 396 21.12 -6.68 -15.57
CA ALA A 396 21.45 -6.79 -14.16
C ALA A 396 22.70 -6.00 -13.74
N ASP A 397 23.73 -6.00 -14.59
CA ASP A 397 25.09 -5.59 -14.26
C ASP A 397 25.67 -4.63 -15.31
N PRO A 398 25.11 -3.43 -15.49
CA PRO A 398 25.58 -2.50 -16.51
C PRO A 398 26.97 -1.95 -16.15
N SER A 399 27.85 -1.80 -17.14
CA SER A 399 29.20 -1.20 -16.95
C SER A 399 29.18 0.30 -16.66
N VAL A 400 28.05 0.96 -16.94
CA VAL A 400 27.79 2.37 -16.68
C VAL A 400 26.52 2.46 -15.84
N VAL A 401 26.49 3.26 -14.79
CA VAL A 401 25.28 3.55 -14.02
C VAL A 401 25.12 5.06 -13.93
N THR A 402 23.96 5.55 -14.36
CA THR A 402 23.48 6.89 -14.04
C THR A 402 22.30 6.73 -13.10
N TYR A 403 22.36 7.37 -11.94
CA TYR A 403 21.28 7.32 -10.96
C TYR A 403 21.07 8.68 -10.31
N ALA A 404 19.83 9.14 -10.31
CA ALA A 404 19.39 10.40 -9.78
C ALA A 404 18.23 10.21 -8.79
N THR A 405 18.29 10.89 -7.66
CA THR A 405 17.26 10.83 -6.62
C THR A 405 17.31 12.06 -5.72
N ASP A 406 16.14 12.47 -5.24
CA ASP A 406 15.92 13.50 -4.23
C ASP A 406 15.54 12.88 -2.86
N GLN A 407 15.42 11.55 -2.80
CA GLN A 407 14.93 10.82 -1.63
C GLN A 407 15.79 9.59 -1.33
N LEU A 408 16.35 9.52 -0.11
CA LEU A 408 17.15 8.37 0.32
C LEU A 408 16.34 7.07 0.45
N ARG A 409 15.00 7.14 0.42
CA ARG A 409 14.17 5.94 0.23
C ARG A 409 14.52 5.24 -1.09
N HIS A 410 14.70 6.01 -2.16
CA HIS A 410 15.17 5.58 -3.47
C HIS A 410 16.67 5.85 -3.58
N HIS A 411 17.45 5.27 -2.67
CA HIS A 411 18.90 5.50 -2.62
C HIS A 411 19.70 4.67 -3.63
N ARG A 412 19.11 3.68 -4.28
CA ARG A 412 19.86 2.65 -5.02
C ARG A 412 19.38 2.44 -6.44
N GLY A 413 20.32 2.53 -7.38
CA GLY A 413 20.19 2.06 -8.76
C GLY A 413 21.34 1.12 -9.10
N TYR A 414 21.02 -0.12 -9.48
CA TYR A 414 22.01 -1.16 -9.81
C TYR A 414 23.04 -1.35 -8.67
N TRP A 415 24.32 -1.09 -8.95
CA TRP A 415 25.43 -1.19 -8.01
C TRP A 415 25.85 0.14 -7.37
N VAL A 416 25.08 1.22 -7.58
CA VAL A 416 25.29 2.54 -6.95
C VAL A 416 24.27 2.74 -5.84
N SER A 417 24.74 3.08 -4.64
CA SER A 417 23.92 3.50 -3.51
C SER A 417 24.34 4.89 -3.02
N ILE A 418 23.41 5.83 -2.97
CA ILE A 418 23.61 7.17 -2.39
C ILE A 418 23.26 7.08 -0.91
N ASP A 419 24.26 7.14 -0.03
CA ASP A 419 24.06 6.96 1.40
C ASP A 419 23.69 8.27 2.10
N ARG A 420 24.12 9.40 1.52
CA ARG A 420 23.88 10.73 2.09
C ARG A 420 23.86 11.84 1.04
N LEU A 421 22.88 12.74 1.17
CA LEU A 421 22.78 13.96 0.38
C LEU A 421 23.52 15.12 1.04
N VAL A 422 23.96 16.10 0.24
CA VAL A 422 24.48 17.38 0.76
C VAL A 422 23.30 18.26 1.18
N ASP A 423 22.37 18.46 0.26
CA ASP A 423 21.13 19.19 0.41
C ASP A 423 19.93 18.26 0.13
N TYR A 424 18.97 18.23 1.05
CA TYR A 424 17.81 17.35 0.96
C TYR A 424 16.66 18.08 0.28
N GLY A 425 16.06 17.42 -0.72
CA GLY A 425 15.04 18.03 -1.58
C GLY A 425 15.60 18.44 -2.94
N GLU A 426 16.90 18.70 -3.02
CA GLU A 426 17.62 18.90 -4.27
C GLU A 426 17.99 17.57 -4.94
N LEU A 427 17.99 17.56 -6.28
CA LEU A 427 18.26 16.34 -7.04
C LEU A 427 19.75 15.94 -6.94
N ALA A 428 20.01 14.80 -6.31
CA ALA A 428 21.29 14.13 -6.36
C ALA A 428 21.47 13.36 -7.65
N ARG A 429 22.70 13.29 -8.14
CA ARG A 429 23.04 12.50 -9.33
C ARG A 429 24.41 11.88 -9.18
N VAL A 430 24.52 10.60 -9.58
CA VAL A 430 25.77 9.86 -9.71
C VAL A 430 25.86 9.27 -11.11
N ASP A 431 26.97 9.52 -11.79
CA ASP A 431 27.37 8.86 -13.02
C ASP A 431 28.64 8.04 -12.73
N ALA A 432 28.53 6.72 -12.76
CA ALA A 432 29.62 5.80 -12.43
C ALA A 432 29.89 4.84 -13.61
N ARG A 433 31.16 4.60 -13.94
CA ARG A 433 31.57 3.69 -15.02
C ARG A 433 32.81 2.91 -14.64
N VAL A 434 32.80 1.61 -14.94
CA VAL A 434 34.00 0.76 -14.87
C VAL A 434 34.71 0.79 -16.23
N VAL A 435 35.99 1.16 -16.25
CA VAL A 435 36.86 1.19 -17.44
C VAL A 435 38.17 0.47 -17.09
N GLY A 436 38.31 -0.78 -17.50
CA GLY A 436 39.47 -1.60 -17.12
C GLY A 436 39.58 -1.75 -15.60
N ASP A 437 40.73 -1.35 -15.04
CA ASP A 437 41.01 -1.34 -13.59
C ASP A 437 40.54 -0.06 -12.87
N THR A 438 39.86 0.84 -13.57
CA THR A 438 39.50 2.18 -13.09
C THR A 438 37.99 2.37 -12.98
N LEU A 439 37.53 2.77 -11.80
CA LEU A 439 36.16 3.20 -11.53
C LEU A 439 36.09 4.74 -11.60
N LYS A 440 35.45 5.26 -12.65
CA LYS A 440 35.23 6.69 -12.84
C LYS A 440 33.85 7.07 -12.30
N VAL A 441 33.79 8.07 -11.43
CA VAL A 441 32.57 8.50 -10.74
C VAL A 441 32.49 10.02 -10.79
N SER A 442 31.35 10.54 -11.23
CA SER A 442 30.95 11.93 -11.07
C SER A 442 29.71 12.00 -10.20
N ALA A 443 29.67 12.92 -9.24
CA ALA A 443 28.57 13.04 -8.31
C ALA A 443 28.26 14.50 -7.98
N ARG A 444 26.95 14.81 -7.96
CA ARG A 444 26.38 16.11 -7.61
C ARG A 444 25.35 15.93 -6.49
N ASN A 445 25.40 16.83 -5.50
CA ASN A 445 24.54 16.78 -4.31
C ASN A 445 24.62 15.44 -3.55
N VAL A 446 25.80 14.82 -3.53
CA VAL A 446 26.07 13.57 -2.78
C VAL A 446 27.19 13.85 -1.79
N ALA A 447 26.97 13.49 -0.53
CA ALA A 447 27.95 13.60 0.54
C ALA A 447 28.67 12.27 0.78
N GLU A 448 27.93 11.15 0.75
CA GLU A 448 28.46 9.79 0.97
C GLU A 448 27.76 8.82 0.00
N MET A 449 28.51 7.86 -0.55
CA MET A 449 27.97 6.81 -1.41
C MET A 449 28.71 5.49 -1.23
N THR A 450 28.03 4.41 -1.60
CA THR A 450 28.57 3.06 -1.63
C THR A 450 28.42 2.49 -3.03
N LEU A 451 29.53 1.98 -3.58
CA LEU A 451 29.60 1.35 -4.88
C LEU A 451 29.88 -0.15 -4.70
N THR A 452 29.09 -1.00 -5.36
CA THR A 452 29.25 -2.46 -5.32
C THR A 452 29.33 -3.06 -6.72
N PRO A 453 30.27 -2.61 -7.58
CA PRO A 453 30.37 -3.09 -8.96
C PRO A 453 30.54 -4.62 -8.97
N PRO A 454 29.76 -5.35 -9.79
CA PRO A 454 29.87 -6.79 -9.93
C PRO A 454 31.30 -7.25 -10.26
N ALA A 455 31.74 -8.36 -9.66
CA ALA A 455 33.11 -8.87 -9.83
C ALA A 455 33.49 -9.06 -11.31
N LYS A 456 32.55 -9.53 -12.14
CA LYS A 456 32.76 -9.71 -13.59
C LYS A 456 33.07 -8.41 -14.35
N LEU A 457 32.66 -7.25 -13.84
CA LEU A 457 32.99 -5.96 -14.47
C LEU A 457 34.41 -5.50 -14.13
N LEU A 458 34.94 -5.95 -12.99
CA LEU A 458 36.27 -5.56 -12.50
C LEU A 458 37.39 -6.44 -13.05
N GLY A 459 37.06 -7.57 -13.68
CA GLY A 459 38.04 -8.56 -14.12
C GLY A 459 38.88 -9.12 -12.96
N GLU A 460 40.16 -9.44 -13.24
CA GLU A 460 41.13 -9.93 -12.24
C GLU A 460 41.81 -8.81 -11.44
N ALA A 461 41.34 -7.56 -11.57
CA ALA A 461 41.98 -6.40 -10.94
C ALA A 461 41.98 -6.53 -9.41
N ARG A 462 43.15 -6.85 -8.84
CA ARG A 462 43.38 -6.92 -7.38
C ARG A 462 43.35 -5.54 -6.73
N THR A 463 43.71 -4.50 -7.48
CA THR A 463 43.71 -3.10 -7.07
C THR A 463 42.84 -2.27 -8.01
N LEU A 464 41.87 -1.55 -7.47
CA LEU A 464 40.96 -0.70 -8.24
C LEU A 464 41.35 0.77 -8.08
N LYS A 465 41.58 1.48 -9.18
CA LYS A 465 41.77 2.94 -9.17
C LYS A 465 40.40 3.62 -9.15
N VAL A 466 40.19 4.60 -8.28
CA VAL A 466 38.93 5.35 -8.24
C VAL A 466 39.19 6.81 -8.58
N THR A 467 38.49 7.31 -9.59
CA THR A 467 38.48 8.73 -9.95
C THR A 467 37.11 9.30 -9.58
N LEU A 468 37.06 10.25 -8.65
CA LEU A 468 35.85 10.92 -8.17
C LEU A 468 35.90 12.40 -8.56
N ASN A 469 34.92 12.87 -9.33
CA ASN A 469 34.82 14.24 -9.83
C ASN A 469 36.14 14.72 -10.50
N GLY A 470 36.73 13.84 -11.32
CA GLY A 470 37.98 14.09 -12.05
C GLY A 470 39.27 13.93 -11.23
N LYS A 471 39.20 13.71 -9.91
CA LYS A 471 40.36 13.53 -9.03
C LYS A 471 40.53 12.07 -8.60
N GLN A 472 41.75 11.57 -8.59
CA GLN A 472 42.03 10.24 -8.05
C GLN A 472 41.86 10.24 -6.53
N VAL A 473 41.14 9.26 -5.98
CA VAL A 473 40.91 9.11 -4.55
C VAL A 473 41.38 7.74 -4.06
N LYS A 474 41.92 7.70 -2.84
CA LYS A 474 42.20 6.43 -2.18
C LYS A 474 40.89 5.83 -1.71
N ALA A 475 40.60 4.61 -2.15
CA ALA A 475 39.41 3.87 -1.75
C ALA A 475 39.77 2.41 -1.55
N ALA A 476 39.37 1.85 -0.41
CA ALA A 476 39.56 0.43 -0.11
C ALA A 476 38.27 -0.34 -0.40
N ARG A 477 38.42 -1.57 -0.88
CA ARG A 477 37.31 -2.52 -0.98
C ARG A 477 37.12 -3.18 0.38
N THR A 478 35.90 -3.27 0.85
CA THR A 478 35.55 -4.09 2.01
C THR A 478 35.69 -5.59 1.65
N ALA A 479 35.62 -6.47 2.65
CA ALA A 479 35.56 -7.91 2.43
C ALA A 479 34.36 -8.34 1.55
N THR A 480 33.27 -7.56 1.55
CA THR A 480 32.10 -7.77 0.69
C THR A 480 32.27 -7.19 -0.72
N GLY A 481 33.42 -6.59 -1.01
CA GLY A 481 33.72 -5.95 -2.30
C GLY A 481 33.15 -4.55 -2.47
N ALA A 482 32.52 -3.97 -1.43
CA ALA A 482 31.95 -2.63 -1.47
C ALA A 482 33.04 -1.55 -1.36
N ILE A 483 32.77 -0.38 -1.96
CA ILE A 483 33.65 0.78 -1.95
C ILE A 483 32.86 1.94 -1.37
N HIS A 484 33.30 2.45 -0.24
CA HIS A 484 32.67 3.59 0.43
C HIS A 484 33.43 4.87 0.08
N LEU A 485 32.71 5.86 -0.44
CA LEU A 485 33.28 7.15 -0.82
C LEU A 485 32.59 8.27 -0.02
N ARG A 486 33.41 9.14 0.57
CA ARG A 486 32.97 10.38 1.21
C ARG A 486 33.48 11.57 0.41
N ILE A 487 32.57 12.46 0.03
CA ILE A 487 32.89 13.67 -0.74
C ILE A 487 33.22 14.81 0.23
N ALA A 488 34.24 15.62 -0.10
CA ALA A 488 34.68 16.74 0.71
C ALA A 488 33.55 17.78 0.90
N GLY A 489 33.50 18.43 2.08
CA GLY A 489 32.43 19.39 2.42
C GLY A 489 31.14 18.76 2.94
N ALA A 490 31.13 17.45 3.22
CA ALA A 490 29.98 16.77 3.82
C ALA A 490 29.60 17.41 5.18
N PRO A 491 28.32 17.78 5.41
CA PRO A 491 27.90 18.46 6.62
C PRO A 491 28.26 17.66 7.89
N PRO A 492 28.46 18.33 9.04
CA PRO A 492 28.83 17.67 10.28
C PRO A 492 27.78 16.62 10.74
N PRO A 493 28.17 15.67 11.59
CA PRO A 493 27.26 14.73 12.25
C PRO A 493 26.08 15.42 12.99
N GLY A 494 24.82 15.09 12.66
CA GLY A 494 23.62 15.57 13.39
C GLY A 494 22.48 14.54 13.44
N VAL A 495 21.23 14.97 13.72
CA VAL A 495 20.04 14.12 13.51
C VAL A 495 19.91 13.87 12.01
N ARG A 496 20.31 12.68 11.58
CA ARG A 496 20.52 12.35 10.16
C ARG A 496 19.26 11.75 9.56
N LYS A 497 18.84 12.31 8.42
CA LYS A 497 18.06 11.56 7.45
C LYS A 497 18.90 10.38 6.94
N THR A 498 18.26 9.23 6.76
CA THR A 498 18.89 7.99 6.30
C THR A 498 17.97 7.30 5.30
N LYS A 499 18.43 6.23 4.62
CA LYS A 499 17.53 5.42 3.79
C LYS A 499 16.31 4.83 4.52
N ALA A 500 16.42 4.63 5.84
CA ALA A 500 15.32 4.14 6.66
C ALA A 500 14.47 5.27 7.25
N LEU A 501 15.04 6.47 7.33
CA LEU A 501 14.41 7.68 7.86
C LEU A 501 14.69 8.87 6.93
N ALA A 502 14.18 8.85 5.70
CA ALA A 502 14.50 9.85 4.68
C ALA A 502 13.70 11.17 4.83
N GLY A 503 12.50 11.11 5.42
CA GLY A 503 11.43 12.08 5.16
C GLY A 503 11.01 12.04 3.68
N PRO A 504 10.06 12.89 3.23
CA PRO A 504 9.24 13.85 3.97
C PRO A 504 8.19 13.19 4.89
N ILE A 505 7.19 13.92 5.39
CA ILE A 505 6.10 13.39 6.25
C ILE A 505 5.51 12.05 5.75
N ARG A 506 5.34 11.90 4.43
CA ARG A 506 4.78 10.68 3.81
C ARG A 506 5.66 9.44 3.96
N ASP A 507 6.95 9.61 4.25
CA ASP A 507 7.91 8.53 4.50
C ASP A 507 7.49 7.68 5.71
N ALA A 508 6.79 8.28 6.68
CA ALA A 508 6.23 7.56 7.82
C ALA A 508 5.18 6.50 7.44
N PHE A 509 4.54 6.61 6.28
CA PHE A 509 3.41 5.74 5.89
C PHE A 509 3.84 4.42 5.27
N THR A 510 5.13 4.15 5.16
CA THR A 510 5.64 2.97 4.44
C THR A 510 6.08 1.84 5.36
N GLY A 511 5.97 2.08 6.67
CA GLY A 511 6.32 1.16 7.73
C GLY A 511 5.14 1.00 8.68
N PRO A 512 5.28 0.11 9.68
CA PRO A 512 4.25 -0.07 10.71
C PRO A 512 3.86 1.26 11.34
N LEU A 513 2.58 1.56 11.38
CA LEU A 513 2.01 2.87 11.69
C LEU A 513 0.96 2.76 12.79
N MET A 514 0.89 3.77 13.65
CA MET A 514 -0.12 3.89 14.71
C MET A 514 -0.61 5.34 14.79
N LEU A 515 -1.90 5.54 15.02
CA LEU A 515 -2.48 6.84 15.32
C LEU A 515 -2.73 6.96 16.84
N VAL A 516 -2.21 8.02 17.44
CA VAL A 516 -2.27 8.27 18.88
C VAL A 516 -2.77 9.69 19.13
N ALA A 517 -3.84 9.83 19.91
CA ALA A 517 -4.22 11.09 20.54
C ALA A 517 -3.38 11.30 21.81
N ALA A 518 -2.79 12.49 21.96
CA ALA A 518 -1.91 12.83 23.07
C ALA A 518 -2.61 12.80 24.45
N SER A 519 -3.93 13.01 24.47
CA SER A 519 -4.77 13.03 25.67
C SER A 519 -6.12 12.35 25.40
N ALA A 520 -6.87 12.05 26.47
CA ALA A 520 -8.21 11.45 26.40
C ALA A 520 -9.32 12.50 26.18
N ASP A 521 -8.99 13.78 26.16
CA ASP A 521 -9.98 14.86 26.09
C ASP A 521 -10.74 14.82 24.77
N ALA A 522 -12.06 15.04 24.85
CA ALA A 522 -12.95 14.90 23.70
C ALA A 522 -12.49 15.70 22.45
N PRO A 523 -12.04 16.98 22.55
CA PRO A 523 -11.58 17.72 21.38
C PRO A 523 -10.37 17.08 20.68
N ASN A 524 -9.44 16.50 21.45
CA ASN A 524 -8.24 15.88 20.90
C ASN A 524 -8.56 14.55 20.22
N VAL A 525 -9.40 13.73 20.87
CA VAL A 525 -9.87 12.45 20.30
C VAL A 525 -10.65 12.69 19.02
N GLU A 526 -11.51 13.71 18.98
CA GLU A 526 -12.29 14.06 17.79
C GLU A 526 -11.40 14.55 16.64
N ALA A 527 -10.40 15.39 16.93
CA ALA A 527 -9.41 15.79 15.93
C ALA A 527 -8.65 14.57 15.36
N ALA A 528 -8.28 13.60 16.20
CA ALA A 528 -7.62 12.37 15.76
C ALA A 528 -8.54 11.48 14.90
N LYS A 529 -9.85 11.43 15.19
CA LYS A 529 -10.80 10.65 14.38
C LYS A 529 -10.86 11.13 12.93
N ILE A 530 -10.76 12.43 12.68
CA ILE A 530 -10.68 13.00 11.32
C ILE A 530 -9.52 12.38 10.53
N VAL A 531 -8.36 12.20 11.17
CA VAL A 531 -7.19 11.56 10.56
C VAL A 531 -7.46 10.07 10.30
N SER A 532 -8.05 9.36 11.27
CA SER A 532 -8.42 7.93 11.14
C SER A 532 -9.40 7.69 9.99
N GLU A 533 -10.47 8.47 9.91
CA GLU A 533 -11.49 8.35 8.86
C GLU A 533 -10.93 8.60 7.48
N ARG A 534 -10.07 9.62 7.38
CA ARG A 534 -9.42 9.93 6.12
C ARG A 534 -8.43 8.85 5.69
N TRP A 535 -7.65 8.29 6.62
CA TRP A 535 -6.76 7.15 6.35
C TRP A 535 -7.53 6.00 5.72
N ARG A 536 -8.67 5.68 6.32
CA ARG A 536 -9.57 4.64 5.85
C ARG A 536 -10.16 4.92 4.47
N HIS A 537 -10.48 6.18 4.17
CA HIS A 537 -11.04 6.56 2.88
C HIS A 537 -9.99 6.51 1.75
N TRP A 538 -8.84 7.15 1.92
CA TRP A 538 -7.85 7.29 0.84
C TRP A 538 -6.83 6.19 0.80
N HIS A 539 -6.37 5.72 1.96
CA HIS A 539 -5.35 4.68 2.04
C HIS A 539 -5.96 3.28 2.14
N HIS A 540 -7.30 3.15 2.12
CA HIS A 540 -8.02 1.87 2.23
C HIS A 540 -7.53 1.01 3.40
N GLY A 541 -7.19 1.68 4.49
CA GLY A 541 -6.57 1.11 5.68
C GLY A 541 -7.40 1.28 6.95
N GLU A 542 -6.84 0.92 8.10
CA GLU A 542 -7.48 1.10 9.40
C GLU A 542 -6.46 1.58 10.44
N LEU A 543 -6.63 2.79 10.96
CA LEU A 543 -5.82 3.34 12.05
C LEU A 543 -6.71 3.77 13.22
N PRO A 544 -7.12 2.84 14.10
CA PRO A 544 -7.90 3.19 15.28
C PRO A 544 -7.16 4.20 16.16
N VAL A 545 -7.88 5.21 16.63
CA VAL A 545 -7.34 6.21 17.57
C VAL A 545 -6.99 5.51 18.89
N ARG A 546 -5.72 5.59 19.29
CA ARG A 546 -5.23 5.17 20.60
C ARG A 546 -5.03 6.38 21.50
N ILE A 547 -5.20 6.22 22.81
CA ILE A 547 -4.89 7.27 23.77
C ILE A 547 -3.49 7.04 24.32
N GLN A 548 -2.63 8.06 24.31
CA GLN A 548 -1.23 7.94 24.72
C GLN A 548 -1.09 7.34 26.12
N ALA A 549 -1.89 7.80 27.10
CA ALA A 549 -1.81 7.36 28.49
C ALA A 549 -2.07 5.85 28.67
N SER A 550 -2.91 5.25 27.84
CA SER A 550 -3.23 3.81 27.88
C SER A 550 -2.50 2.98 26.84
N THR A 551 -1.60 3.59 26.06
CA THR A 551 -0.82 2.90 25.03
C THR A 551 0.59 2.60 25.55
N PRO A 552 0.99 1.31 25.63
CA PRO A 552 2.34 0.96 26.08
C PRO A 552 3.43 1.63 25.24
N ALA A 553 4.45 2.21 25.90
CA ALA A 553 5.56 2.87 25.22
C ALA A 553 6.29 1.93 24.23
N LYS A 554 6.40 0.64 24.56
CA LYS A 554 6.96 -0.40 23.67
C LYS A 554 6.18 -0.53 22.35
N ASP A 555 4.87 -0.36 22.38
CA ASP A 555 4.03 -0.49 21.18
C ASP A 555 4.18 0.71 20.26
N MET A 556 4.33 1.91 20.84
CA MET A 556 4.69 3.13 20.12
C MET A 556 6.12 3.05 19.58
N ALA A 557 7.08 2.54 20.35
CA ALA A 557 8.48 2.39 19.93
C ALA A 557 8.67 1.39 18.77
N ALA A 558 7.77 0.42 18.61
CA ALA A 558 7.81 -0.55 17.52
C ALA A 558 7.35 0.02 16.16
N ARG A 559 6.67 1.18 16.15
CA ARG A 559 5.95 1.72 14.99
C ARG A 559 6.31 3.19 14.74
N ASN A 560 6.02 3.65 13.53
CA ASN A 560 5.85 5.07 13.27
C ASN A 560 4.55 5.53 13.95
N VAL A 561 4.54 6.72 14.52
CA VAL A 561 3.39 7.25 15.26
C VAL A 561 2.91 8.54 14.61
N ILE A 562 1.63 8.62 14.22
CA ILE A 562 0.95 9.90 14.01
C ILE A 562 0.42 10.33 15.37
N LEU A 563 0.97 11.41 15.92
CA LEU A 563 0.62 11.93 17.23
C LEU A 563 -0.20 13.21 17.06
N VAL A 564 -1.46 13.18 17.49
CA VAL A 564 -2.40 14.30 17.41
C VAL A 564 -2.59 14.90 18.79
N GLY A 565 -2.48 16.22 18.91
CA GLY A 565 -2.81 16.91 20.16
C GLY A 565 -2.11 18.25 20.37
N PRO A 566 -2.43 18.95 21.47
CA PRO A 566 -1.88 20.27 21.76
C PRO A 566 -0.37 20.19 22.02
N TRP A 567 0.33 21.29 21.71
CA TRP A 567 1.74 21.46 22.02
C TRP A 567 1.93 21.93 23.47
N ASP A 568 1.62 21.05 24.41
CA ASP A 568 1.50 21.36 25.85
C ASP A 568 2.75 20.98 26.68
N GLY A 569 3.79 20.46 26.03
CA GLY A 569 5.02 20.02 26.69
C GLY A 569 4.88 18.71 27.49
N LYS A 570 3.77 17.97 27.38
CA LYS A 570 3.53 16.72 28.13
C LYS A 570 3.78 15.48 27.30
N GLY A 571 4.05 14.36 27.96
CA GLY A 571 4.16 13.04 27.33
C GLY A 571 5.12 12.98 26.14
N LEU A 572 4.69 12.40 25.02
CA LEU A 572 5.52 12.32 23.81
C LEU A 572 5.70 13.69 23.13
N MET A 573 4.74 14.62 23.23
CA MET A 573 4.91 15.99 22.74
C MET A 573 6.04 16.71 23.46
N GLY A 574 6.11 16.61 24.79
CA GLY A 574 7.21 17.16 25.59
C GLY A 574 8.57 16.58 25.21
N LYS A 575 8.64 15.28 24.89
CA LYS A 575 9.88 14.65 24.42
C LYS A 575 10.28 15.16 23.03
N LEU A 576 9.32 15.37 22.13
CA LEU A 576 9.57 15.96 20.80
C LEU A 576 10.03 17.41 20.92
N ALA A 577 9.44 18.20 21.80
CA ALA A 577 9.79 19.61 22.00
C ALA A 577 11.25 19.83 22.42
N LYS A 578 11.88 18.84 23.05
CA LYS A 578 13.31 18.87 23.41
C LYS A 578 14.25 18.55 22.23
N ALA A 579 13.74 17.90 21.19
CA ALA A 579 14.55 17.38 20.07
C ALA A 579 14.29 18.09 18.73
N ALA A 580 13.08 18.61 18.53
CA ALA A 580 12.66 19.25 17.29
C ALA A 580 13.10 20.72 17.22
N PRO A 581 13.54 21.22 16.05
CA PRO A 581 13.80 22.64 15.84
C PRO A 581 12.47 23.41 15.62
N VAL A 582 11.46 23.11 16.45
CA VAL A 582 10.10 23.67 16.36
C VAL A 582 9.73 24.26 17.71
N LYS A 583 9.35 25.54 17.71
CA LYS A 583 8.75 26.23 18.87
C LYS A 583 7.35 26.70 18.48
N ILE A 584 6.36 26.40 19.31
CA ILE A 584 4.95 26.74 19.07
C ILE A 584 4.46 27.58 20.25
N GLY A 585 3.93 28.77 19.95
CA GLY A 585 3.34 29.68 20.94
C GLY A 585 1.95 30.17 20.50
N PRO A 586 1.30 31.01 21.32
CA PRO A 586 -0.05 31.52 21.03
C PRO A 586 -0.12 32.42 19.79
N ASP A 587 0.95 33.19 19.53
CA ASP A 587 1.00 34.20 18.47
C ASP A 587 1.97 33.84 17.32
N GLY A 588 2.46 32.60 17.28
CA GLY A 588 3.31 32.17 16.17
C GLY A 588 3.99 30.82 16.34
N ILE A 589 4.57 30.35 15.25
CA ILE A 589 5.37 29.12 15.18
C ILE A 589 6.75 29.46 14.60
N THR A 590 7.81 28.95 15.23
CA THR A 590 9.18 29.05 14.72
C THR A 590 9.68 27.68 14.32
N VAL A 591 10.15 27.54 13.08
CA VAL A 591 10.75 26.31 12.54
C VAL A 591 12.14 26.61 12.02
N SER A 592 13.17 25.92 12.52
CA SER A 592 14.58 26.11 12.14
C SER A 592 14.99 27.60 12.13
N GLY A 593 14.55 28.35 13.13
CA GLY A 593 14.85 29.79 13.30
C GLY A 593 13.94 30.76 12.52
N LYS A 594 13.13 30.27 11.57
CA LYS A 594 12.17 31.11 10.81
C LYS A 594 10.84 31.17 11.54
N ARG A 595 10.41 32.38 11.92
CA ARG A 595 9.14 32.62 12.62
C ARG A 595 8.02 32.94 11.62
N THR A 596 6.86 32.35 11.84
CA THR A 596 5.58 32.71 11.22
C THR A 596 4.65 33.21 12.29
N GLU A 597 4.18 34.44 12.14
CA GLU A 597 3.26 35.09 13.07
C GLU A 597 1.81 34.75 12.73
N GLY A 598 0.98 34.64 13.76
CA GLY A 598 -0.45 34.37 13.62
C GLY A 598 -1.04 33.67 14.83
N LYS A 599 -2.34 33.85 15.02
CA LYS A 599 -3.13 33.16 16.07
C LYS A 599 -3.65 31.83 15.53
N ASP A 600 -3.84 30.86 16.43
CA ASP A 600 -4.39 29.54 16.11
C ASP A 600 -3.64 28.78 14.99
N LEU A 601 -2.32 28.99 14.89
CA LEU A 601 -1.50 28.28 13.92
C LEU A 601 -1.28 26.83 14.32
N GLY A 602 -1.54 25.92 13.38
CA GLY A 602 -1.22 24.51 13.46
C GLY A 602 0.01 24.16 12.61
N ILE A 603 0.63 23.04 12.93
CA ILE A 603 1.77 22.50 12.19
C ILE A 603 1.66 20.97 12.11
N ILE A 604 2.08 20.43 10.97
CA ILE A 604 2.35 19.02 10.77
C ILE A 604 3.86 18.89 10.58
N PHE A 605 4.54 18.02 11.32
CA PHE A 605 5.96 17.76 11.06
C PHE A 605 6.40 16.32 11.42
N ILE A 606 7.49 15.86 10.81
CA ILE A 606 8.04 14.51 11.01
C ILE A 606 9.43 14.54 11.63
N GLN A 607 9.69 13.72 12.64
CA GLN A 607 11.01 13.54 13.23
C GLN A 607 11.27 12.09 13.66
N PRO A 608 12.55 11.69 13.84
CA PRO A 608 12.87 10.44 14.52
C PRO A 608 12.21 10.37 15.90
N SER A 609 11.62 9.22 16.23
CA SER A 609 10.90 9.04 17.48
C SER A 609 11.85 9.10 18.69
N PRO A 610 11.52 9.89 19.73
CA PRO A 610 12.26 9.85 20.99
C PRO A 610 12.20 8.50 21.70
N LEU A 611 11.25 7.63 21.34
CA LEU A 611 11.12 6.27 21.89
C LEU A 611 11.93 5.23 21.11
N ASN A 612 12.22 5.50 19.83
CA ASN A 612 13.03 4.65 18.96
C ASN A 612 13.55 5.46 17.77
N ARG A 613 14.86 5.74 17.75
CA ARG A 613 15.50 6.56 16.70
C ARG A 613 15.54 5.90 15.32
N SER A 614 15.00 4.70 15.14
CA SER A 614 14.78 4.04 13.84
C SER A 614 13.31 4.08 13.38
N ARG A 615 12.46 4.85 14.07
CA ARG A 615 11.05 5.09 13.74
C ARG A 615 10.75 6.58 13.70
N TYR A 616 9.59 6.92 13.17
CA TYR A 616 9.10 8.29 13.12
C TYR A 616 8.05 8.60 14.17
N VAL A 617 7.99 9.88 14.53
CA VAL A 617 6.75 10.53 14.97
C VAL A 617 6.40 11.62 13.95
N VAL A 618 5.16 11.58 13.46
CA VAL A 618 4.51 12.68 12.74
C VAL A 618 3.61 13.41 13.74
N ALA A 619 4.00 14.60 14.15
CA ALA A 619 3.19 15.43 15.04
C ALA A 619 2.21 16.26 14.22
N VAL A 620 0.92 16.18 14.58
CA VAL A 620 -0.17 17.01 14.04
C VAL A 620 -0.69 17.84 15.22
N THR A 621 -0.24 19.09 15.31
CA THR A 621 -0.27 19.83 16.59
C THR A 621 -0.45 21.34 16.40
N GLY A 622 -0.61 22.06 17.50
CA GLY A 622 -0.79 23.50 17.58
C GLY A 622 -0.93 23.95 19.04
N HIS A 623 -0.89 25.26 19.28
CA HIS A 623 -0.99 25.81 20.64
C HIS A 623 -2.42 25.70 21.23
N SER A 624 -3.45 25.75 20.38
CA SER A 624 -4.87 25.71 20.79
C SER A 624 -5.61 24.50 20.19
N PRO A 625 -6.77 24.07 20.74
CA PRO A 625 -7.61 23.03 20.13
C PRO A 625 -8.02 23.36 18.69
N LYS A 626 -8.27 24.65 18.40
CA LYS A 626 -8.62 25.13 17.05
C LYS A 626 -7.45 24.96 16.08
N ALA A 627 -6.22 25.24 16.52
CA ALA A 627 -5.01 25.01 15.74
C ALA A 627 -4.79 23.51 15.43
N VAL A 628 -4.95 22.64 16.43
CA VAL A 628 -4.84 21.18 16.25
C VAL A 628 -5.88 20.67 15.25
N LEU A 629 -7.12 21.14 15.36
CA LEU A 629 -8.18 20.79 14.42
C LEU A 629 -7.87 21.25 13.00
N ALA A 630 -7.33 22.47 12.82
CA ALA A 630 -6.90 22.97 11.52
C ALA A 630 -5.78 22.09 10.92
N ALA A 631 -4.79 21.71 11.72
CA ALA A 631 -3.72 20.80 11.29
C ALA A 631 -4.27 19.42 10.91
N CYS A 632 -5.22 18.87 11.67
CA CYS A 632 -5.86 17.59 11.36
C CYS A 632 -6.67 17.64 10.06
N LYS A 633 -7.44 18.71 9.82
CA LYS A 633 -8.16 18.91 8.57
C LYS A 633 -7.21 19.01 7.38
N MET A 634 -6.10 19.75 7.52
CA MET A 634 -5.08 19.87 6.50
C MET A 634 -4.36 18.53 6.23
N PHE A 635 -4.01 17.79 7.29
CA PHE A 635 -3.44 16.46 7.22
C PHE A 635 -4.40 15.49 6.53
N ALA A 636 -5.68 15.49 6.91
CA ALA A 636 -6.67 14.67 6.25
C ALA A 636 -6.75 15.01 4.75
N GLN A 637 -6.77 16.28 4.37
CA GLN A 637 -6.85 16.67 2.96
C GLN A 637 -5.59 16.34 2.13
N GLY A 638 -4.53 15.76 2.72
CA GLY A 638 -3.30 15.46 1.99
C GLY A 638 -2.47 16.72 1.67
N LYS A 639 -2.82 17.87 2.27
CA LYS A 639 -2.23 19.19 1.99
C LYS A 639 -1.00 19.43 2.86
N TYR A 640 -0.04 18.53 2.78
CA TYR A 640 1.26 18.63 3.46
C TYR A 640 2.36 18.11 2.54
N GLY A 641 3.56 18.61 2.76
CA GLY A 641 4.79 18.28 2.04
C GLY A 641 6.01 18.52 2.92
N GLY A 642 7.19 18.12 2.44
CA GLY A 642 8.43 18.29 3.18
C GLY A 642 8.42 17.61 4.56
N ASP A 643 9.35 18.03 5.40
CA ASP A 643 9.43 17.56 6.78
C ASP A 643 8.47 18.29 7.72
N TYR A 644 8.03 19.49 7.34
CA TYR A 644 7.00 20.23 8.06
C TYR A 644 6.07 20.99 7.11
N THR A 645 4.85 21.27 7.57
CA THR A 645 3.88 22.13 6.90
C THR A 645 3.09 22.94 7.92
N LEU A 646 3.04 24.25 7.76
CA LEU A 646 2.23 25.17 8.57
C LEU A 646 0.83 25.31 7.98
N THR A 647 -0.18 25.49 8.84
CA THR A 647 -1.56 25.74 8.37
C THR A 647 -1.72 27.12 7.74
N ALA A 648 -0.84 28.08 8.08
CA ALA A 648 -0.77 29.38 7.41
C ALA A 648 -0.06 29.24 6.05
N GLY A 649 -0.74 29.66 4.98
CA GLY A 649 -0.17 29.78 3.63
C GLY A 649 0.35 28.47 3.00
N LYS A 650 0.14 27.30 3.65
CA LYS A 650 0.72 26.00 3.27
C LYS A 650 2.24 26.03 3.11
N ALA A 651 2.94 26.87 3.89
CA ALA A 651 4.40 26.89 3.87
C ALA A 651 4.95 25.53 4.34
N SER A 652 5.80 24.92 3.52
CA SER A 652 6.44 23.62 3.82
C SER A 652 7.95 23.69 3.57
N GLY A 653 8.71 22.81 4.22
CA GLY A 653 10.17 22.81 4.11
C GLY A 653 10.82 21.54 4.64
N VAL A 654 12.14 21.48 4.51
CA VAL A 654 13.02 20.44 5.06
C VAL A 654 13.66 20.97 6.35
N PHE A 655 13.90 20.10 7.33
CA PHE A 655 14.48 20.51 8.62
C PHE A 655 15.95 20.91 8.54
#